data_AF-A0A9D2R5V6-F1
#
_entry.id   AF-A0A9D2R5V6-F1
#
_cell.length_a   1.000
_cell.length_b   1.000
_cell.length_c   1.000
_cell.angle_alpha   90.00
_cell.angle_beta   90.00
_cell.angle_gamma   90.00
#
_symmetry.space_group_name_H-M   'P 1'
#
loop_
_entity.id
_entity.type
_entity.pdbx_description
1 polymer ?
#
loop_
_entity_poly.entity_id
_entity_poly.type
_entity_poly.pdbx_seq_one_letter_code
_entity_poly.pdbx_strand_id
1 'polypeptide(L)'
;MKKRRLILFLLAAGMVISGLPYRNLQAAEKEEPVALTQEMVDEANEQYNDNEDALLEFVSMSDTHVASYESKKWAFQNIEDWSEEIGFHADTVLVDGDVEANEREEQPGNSVRFYTAVEQLMEETFGDLPIQFSTGNHDIQSNMEAVFDENGWDGIWHYKSKTGEAYNNYHLQINGFDFITLDYRNGSRYRQFLQDTLEEIKSRADYDDGKPIFIQIHSGVNGTTTGSYQDCGNTSTYLQGTLADWPQAIVMTAHSHYSSEVEDGIYQKNFTVVNNGSMDYVEVDDSRTVENEVVNWVQGNLEDGHYELTCNYITVMKDGTTVIRRFDVTNKRWMGVPWVIDTEEGKEGFRYTSGKRSTTAPWFEEDAEISVENVGEMTADLVFDQAVDDQLTEYYRVTVRNFLTNEDAVFKVLPENYDYAGNSSYEVPKGFTGSFDAYSRYYLRPYPEQMKFYLSDLQPNTRYRIIVQAFDSFDNASLVKDVVFKTEGETVELPNVLPETVEDGKFLDMSFDDSSLTDSEGQITATAAGNISYEEGMDGTGLHIPSTRGAYVDLGGDERMNGDSTFTMNFWINARSTSGDAAVISNKNWGSGGNPGWYVGFRLSNLSSIGVNVSDGSRRIDFDGSAGFQDNWKMVTIMFDREENVSRIFIDGNESMYYDLSSITGSMATDYSVKIGSDGTGNYGSRAEFTLDSLQMWDRALTDEEILAIYGTAVYEEDTTDYAEKLQELIEQAEALLAEYEAGAEGVYYNEETAVRLKEQAEAAKGAQTTEEQQIFCGELSYLIEKMEMERQWTTVDKSGFTVAECDSWHGDHVEGDYGTSRLYAPEKAIDSNNSTAWHTSWTAGEDGTALYKFPHSIIIDMQESYSISGIERVGRGERDYIKDFTVEAADDLETLTSEDGVGEEGKASGTFDDTEDAFHSFGKALKGRYIKVTIHDTWLMQDAGNEGKQWAYTAEINFTGHKVSDEKTVTAATDSNGTVSPETMTVLAGEEAVLAVVPEQGYQIQSVKVTGASGEKEYILDGTTLTIPGVQEDLTVSVSFEKEQAVTPDPVDKSKLDQAIADAMYILENRENYQADTLEGLEAALENAQAAAQDPDADQAAVDQAAALLEKEIQEVRPVESDPPVPGGGGSQGGDSQNGGENMSGQNGSGSGQAVKTGDSVNLAAAVLAVSGCLLAFGAALAVIRRRKVR
;
A
#
# COMPACT_ATOMS: atom_id res chain seq x y z
N MET A 1 4.86 35.36 -6.11
CA MET A 1 4.22 36.70 -5.92
C MET A 1 2.71 36.62 -6.23
N LYS A 2 1.89 36.58 -5.17
CA LYS A 2 0.43 36.85 -5.04
C LYS A 2 -0.51 36.66 -6.25
N LYS A 3 -1.40 35.65 -6.13
CA LYS A 3 -2.82 35.49 -6.63
C LYS A 3 -3.02 34.01 -7.02
N ARG A 4 -3.99 33.22 -6.52
CA ARG A 4 -5.35 33.40 -6.00
C ARG A 4 -5.66 32.23 -5.03
N ARG A 5 -6.11 32.51 -3.80
CA ARG A 5 -6.93 31.59 -2.99
C ARG A 5 -8.18 32.38 -2.59
N LEU A 6 -9.34 31.95 -3.07
CA LEU A 6 -10.68 32.35 -2.61
C LEU A 6 -11.65 31.32 -3.20
N ILE A 7 -12.60 30.85 -2.38
CA ILE A 7 -13.45 29.62 -2.47
C ILE A 7 -12.78 28.52 -1.61
N LEU A 8 -13.25 28.09 -0.44
CA LEU A 8 -14.61 27.93 0.11
C LEU A 8 -14.90 28.84 1.33
N PHE A 9 -16.05 29.50 1.32
CA PHE A 9 -16.76 29.99 2.52
C PHE A 9 -18.25 29.71 2.28
N LEU A 10 -18.69 28.48 2.57
CA LEU A 10 -20.11 28.09 2.49
C LEU A 10 -20.45 26.94 3.45
N LEU A 11 -19.89 26.93 4.66
CA LEU A 11 -20.23 25.99 5.74
C LEU A 11 -20.34 26.64 7.13
N ALA A 12 -20.61 27.94 7.22
CA ALA A 12 -20.63 28.67 8.51
C ALA A 12 -22.01 29.19 8.96
N ALA A 13 -23.12 28.76 8.36
CA ALA A 13 -24.46 29.28 8.72
C ALA A 13 -25.44 28.25 9.34
N GLY A 14 -24.97 27.05 9.68
CA GLY A 14 -25.81 25.98 10.28
C GLY A 14 -25.48 25.56 11.71
N MET A 15 -24.27 25.84 12.23
CA MET A 15 -23.86 25.45 13.57
C MET A 15 -23.91 26.63 14.54
N VAL A 16 -25.13 27.06 14.88
CA VAL A 16 -25.39 27.77 16.14
C VAL A 16 -26.38 26.93 16.92
N ILE A 17 -25.90 25.88 17.59
CA ILE A 17 -26.42 25.29 18.84
C ILE A 17 -25.37 24.29 19.35
N SER A 18 -25.03 24.46 20.64
CA SER A 18 -24.20 23.63 21.52
C SER A 18 -22.70 23.44 21.20
N GLY A 19 -21.87 24.34 21.73
CA GLY A 19 -20.83 23.98 22.69
C GLY A 19 -19.72 22.99 22.31
N LEU A 20 -19.42 22.79 21.03
CA LEU A 20 -18.23 22.04 20.62
C LEU A 20 -16.98 22.93 20.82
N PRO A 21 -15.99 22.55 21.64
CA PRO A 21 -14.69 23.20 21.60
C PRO A 21 -14.06 22.89 20.24
N TYR A 22 -13.81 23.94 19.46
CA TYR A 22 -13.00 23.90 18.26
C TYR A 22 -11.57 23.51 18.70
N ARG A 23 -11.26 22.20 18.74
CA ARG A 23 -10.00 21.66 19.27
C ARG A 23 -9.31 20.65 18.35
N ASN A 24 -9.71 20.58 17.07
CA ASN A 24 -9.04 19.75 16.06
C ASN A 24 -8.30 20.55 14.97
N LEU A 25 -8.07 21.86 15.18
CA LEU A 25 -7.32 22.69 14.24
C LEU A 25 -6.07 23.25 14.90
N GLN A 26 -5.09 22.38 15.10
CA GLN A 26 -3.66 22.65 14.91
C GLN A 26 -2.90 21.43 15.45
N ALA A 27 -2.58 20.49 14.54
CA ALA A 27 -1.19 20.04 14.56
C ALA A 27 -0.35 21.33 14.50
N ALA A 28 0.60 21.51 15.43
CA ALA A 28 1.54 22.63 15.39
C ALA A 28 1.87 22.92 13.92
N GLU A 29 1.77 24.17 13.44
CA GLU A 29 2.04 24.56 12.04
C GLU A 29 3.38 23.95 11.56
N LYS A 30 3.36 22.67 11.17
CA LYS A 30 4.36 22.06 10.32
C LYS A 30 4.07 22.72 9.00
N GLU A 31 5.11 23.31 8.41
CA GLU A 31 5.03 23.75 7.03
C GLU A 31 4.42 22.60 6.22
N GLU A 32 3.44 22.90 5.36
CA GLU A 32 2.85 21.89 4.49
C GLU A 32 4.00 21.13 3.80
N PRO A 33 3.99 19.79 3.84
CA PRO A 33 5.09 19.02 3.27
C PRO A 33 5.25 19.38 1.79
N VAL A 34 6.51 19.47 1.36
CA VAL A 34 6.86 19.89 0.00
C VAL A 34 7.40 18.68 -0.75
N ALA A 35 6.79 18.37 -1.90
CA ALA A 35 7.21 17.24 -2.72
C ALA A 35 8.66 17.41 -3.17
N LEU A 36 9.46 16.35 -3.05
CA LEU A 36 10.85 16.37 -3.52
C LEU A 36 10.87 16.35 -5.05
N THR A 37 11.18 17.50 -5.64
CA THR A 37 11.33 17.63 -7.11
C THR A 37 12.78 17.38 -7.55
N GLN A 38 12.98 17.00 -8.82
CA GLN A 38 14.33 16.88 -9.37
C GLN A 38 15.11 18.22 -9.30
N GLU A 39 14.45 19.38 -9.42
CA GLU A 39 15.11 20.69 -9.25
C GLU A 39 15.68 20.87 -7.83
N MET A 40 14.96 20.43 -6.80
CA MET A 40 15.43 20.46 -5.41
C MET A 40 16.56 19.47 -5.17
N VAL A 41 16.48 18.28 -5.77
CA VAL A 41 17.55 17.28 -5.75
C VAL A 41 18.82 17.84 -6.39
N ASP A 42 18.70 18.44 -7.57
CA ASP A 42 19.83 19.04 -8.29
C ASP A 42 20.43 20.19 -7.48
N GLU A 43 19.62 21.13 -6.97
CA GLU A 43 20.10 22.25 -6.14
C GLU A 43 20.86 21.74 -4.89
N ALA A 44 20.33 20.72 -4.22
CA ALA A 44 20.94 20.15 -3.03
C ALA A 44 22.28 19.45 -3.32
N ASN A 45 22.44 18.83 -4.49
CA ASN A 45 23.68 18.14 -4.88
C ASN A 45 24.72 19.08 -5.50
N GLU A 46 24.28 20.02 -6.34
CA GLU A 46 25.14 20.93 -7.11
C GLU A 46 25.85 21.99 -6.25
N GLN A 47 25.36 22.26 -5.04
CA GLN A 47 26.07 23.12 -4.08
C GLN A 47 27.48 22.59 -3.72
N TYR A 48 27.77 21.32 -4.00
CA TYR A 48 29.06 20.67 -3.77
C TYR A 48 29.91 20.54 -5.05
N ASN A 49 29.54 21.22 -6.14
CA ASN A 49 30.34 21.27 -7.36
C ASN A 49 31.54 22.22 -7.20
N ASP A 50 32.62 21.98 -7.95
CA ASP A 50 33.85 22.78 -7.92
C ASP A 50 34.38 23.06 -6.49
N ASN A 51 34.33 22.04 -5.63
CA ASN A 51 34.44 22.23 -4.18
C ASN A 51 35.88 22.50 -3.70
N GLU A 52 36.23 23.78 -3.52
CA GLU A 52 37.54 24.20 -2.99
C GLU A 52 37.81 23.77 -1.52
N ASP A 53 36.77 23.32 -0.81
CA ASP A 53 36.82 22.87 0.58
C ASP A 53 36.89 21.34 0.73
N ALA A 54 36.96 20.60 -0.38
CA ALA A 54 37.23 19.16 -0.36
C ALA A 54 38.66 18.85 0.16
N LEU A 55 38.76 17.91 1.10
CA LEU A 55 40.01 17.31 1.58
C LEU A 55 40.30 15.95 0.92
N LEU A 56 39.24 15.26 0.49
CA LEU A 56 39.27 13.96 -0.13
C LEU A 56 38.02 13.84 -0.99
N GLU A 57 38.19 13.39 -2.24
CA GLU A 57 37.07 13.06 -3.13
C GLU A 57 37.27 11.64 -3.68
N PHE A 58 36.22 10.83 -3.76
CA PHE A 58 36.30 9.50 -4.36
C PHE A 58 34.97 9.01 -4.88
N VAL A 59 35.02 8.11 -5.85
CA VAL A 59 33.84 7.40 -6.37
C VAL A 59 33.75 6.04 -5.70
N SER A 60 32.55 5.62 -5.27
CA SER A 60 32.27 4.25 -4.87
C SER A 60 31.18 3.63 -5.74
N MET A 61 31.34 2.34 -6.05
CA MET A 61 30.40 1.58 -6.87
C MET A 61 30.48 0.09 -6.51
N SER A 62 29.38 -0.64 -6.68
CA SER A 62 29.38 -2.10 -6.49
C SER A 62 29.01 -2.86 -7.76
N ASP A 63 29.28 -4.17 -7.74
CA ASP A 63 28.70 -5.15 -8.66
C ASP A 63 28.75 -4.73 -10.15
N THR A 64 29.95 -4.40 -10.63
CA THR A 64 30.19 -3.92 -11.99
C THR A 64 29.92 -4.95 -13.09
N HIS A 65 30.02 -6.25 -12.77
CA HIS A 65 29.77 -7.39 -13.66
C HIS A 65 30.18 -7.16 -15.13
N VAL A 66 31.44 -6.79 -15.35
CA VAL A 66 31.88 -6.40 -16.69
C VAL A 66 32.02 -7.64 -17.59
N ALA A 67 31.09 -7.80 -18.53
CA ALA A 67 31.16 -8.88 -19.53
C ALA A 67 32.15 -8.59 -20.68
N SER A 68 32.39 -7.32 -21.01
CA SER A 68 33.38 -6.87 -21.99
C SER A 68 33.64 -5.37 -21.86
N TYR A 69 34.71 -4.86 -22.49
CA TYR A 69 34.97 -3.43 -22.52
C TYR A 69 33.77 -2.65 -23.10
N GLU A 70 33.22 -3.10 -24.24
CA GLU A 70 32.10 -2.42 -24.91
C GLU A 70 30.78 -2.49 -24.11
N SER A 71 30.59 -3.47 -23.21
CA SER A 71 29.32 -3.61 -22.48
C SER A 71 29.10 -2.53 -21.43
N LYS A 72 30.18 -1.97 -20.86
CA LYS A 72 30.11 -0.96 -19.81
C LYS A 72 30.82 0.35 -20.16
N LYS A 73 31.51 0.43 -21.31
CA LYS A 73 32.19 1.65 -21.76
C LYS A 73 31.34 2.91 -21.63
N TRP A 74 30.10 2.88 -22.11
CA TRP A 74 29.21 4.03 -22.09
C TRP A 74 28.93 4.53 -20.65
N ALA A 75 28.79 3.63 -19.69
CA ALA A 75 28.50 3.97 -18.29
C ALA A 75 29.72 4.64 -17.64
N PHE A 76 30.92 4.09 -17.88
CA PHE A 76 32.16 4.67 -17.40
C PHE A 76 32.46 6.04 -18.05
N GLN A 77 32.15 6.21 -19.34
CA GLN A 77 32.21 7.52 -20.01
C GLN A 77 31.22 8.53 -19.41
N ASN A 78 30.02 8.09 -19.03
CA ASN A 78 29.07 8.97 -18.33
C ASN A 78 29.63 9.46 -16.99
N ILE A 79 30.34 8.60 -16.25
CA ILE A 79 31.01 8.98 -15.00
C ILE A 79 32.15 9.97 -15.28
N GLU A 80 32.99 9.74 -16.30
CA GLU A 80 34.05 10.67 -16.71
C GLU A 80 33.47 12.04 -17.06
N ASP A 81 32.53 12.08 -18.00
CA ASP A 81 31.87 13.30 -18.47
C ASP A 81 31.20 14.07 -17.32
N TRP A 82 30.50 13.36 -16.43
CA TRP A 82 29.81 13.99 -15.29
C TRP A 82 30.80 14.54 -14.27
N SER A 83 31.89 13.81 -13.99
CA SER A 83 32.95 14.28 -13.09
C SER A 83 33.60 15.57 -13.60
N GLU A 84 33.85 15.66 -14.92
CA GLU A 84 34.33 16.89 -15.54
C GLU A 84 33.30 18.04 -15.46
N GLU A 85 32.02 17.73 -15.68
CA GLU A 85 30.93 18.70 -15.67
C GLU A 85 30.74 19.36 -14.30
N ILE A 86 30.83 18.57 -13.21
CA ILE A 86 30.62 19.05 -11.84
C ILE A 86 31.91 19.51 -11.14
N GLY A 87 33.05 19.42 -11.82
CA GLY A 87 34.35 19.77 -11.26
C GLY A 87 34.81 18.86 -10.11
N PHE A 88 34.48 17.56 -10.19
CA PHE A 88 34.87 16.56 -9.19
C PHE A 88 36.21 15.92 -9.54
N HIS A 89 37.11 15.83 -8.56
CA HIS A 89 38.49 15.36 -8.76
C HIS A 89 38.81 14.22 -7.81
N ALA A 90 38.44 12.99 -8.19
CA ALA A 90 38.68 11.80 -7.39
C ALA A 90 40.16 11.58 -7.05
N ASP A 91 40.43 11.23 -5.80
CA ASP A 91 41.73 10.78 -5.26
C ASP A 91 41.86 9.25 -5.27
N THR A 92 40.74 8.52 -5.28
CA THR A 92 40.67 7.05 -5.32
C THR A 92 39.30 6.58 -5.80
N VAL A 93 39.16 5.28 -6.09
CA VAL A 93 37.88 4.62 -6.41
C VAL A 93 37.71 3.36 -5.56
N LEU A 94 36.53 3.16 -4.99
CA LEU A 94 36.13 1.96 -4.26
C LEU A 94 35.21 1.11 -5.14
N VAL A 95 35.53 -0.18 -5.24
CA VAL A 95 34.73 -1.16 -5.96
C VAL A 95 34.43 -2.32 -5.01
N ASP A 96 33.24 -2.32 -4.43
CA ASP A 96 32.90 -3.15 -3.27
C ASP A 96 31.99 -4.35 -3.59
N GLY A 97 32.04 -4.87 -4.81
CA GLY A 97 31.31 -6.09 -5.15
C GLY A 97 31.84 -6.85 -6.35
N ASP A 98 30.96 -7.58 -7.00
CA ASP A 98 31.31 -8.48 -8.11
C ASP A 98 31.88 -7.71 -9.31
N VAL A 99 33.09 -8.08 -9.71
CA VAL A 99 33.78 -7.44 -10.82
C VAL A 99 33.51 -8.18 -12.15
N GLU A 100 33.45 -9.52 -12.13
CA GLU A 100 33.17 -10.32 -13.34
C GLU A 100 31.68 -10.60 -13.60
N ALA A 101 31.28 -10.65 -14.88
CA ALA A 101 29.91 -11.03 -15.27
C ALA A 101 29.65 -12.53 -15.04
N ASN A 102 28.45 -12.84 -14.52
CA ASN A 102 27.94 -14.13 -14.04
C ASN A 102 27.82 -15.27 -15.10
N GLU A 103 28.66 -15.30 -16.14
CA GLU A 103 28.77 -16.44 -17.03
C GLU A 103 29.55 -17.56 -16.31
N ARG A 104 28.83 -18.49 -15.66
CA ARG A 104 29.31 -19.73 -15.00
C ARG A 104 30.05 -20.70 -15.95
N GLU A 105 30.95 -20.22 -16.77
CA GLU A 105 31.85 -21.04 -17.57
C GLU A 105 33.13 -21.28 -16.77
N GLU A 106 33.17 -22.38 -16.03
CA GLU A 106 34.32 -22.87 -15.24
C GLU A 106 35.58 -23.21 -16.08
N GLN A 107 35.76 -22.65 -17.28
CA GLN A 107 36.94 -22.87 -18.10
C GLN A 107 38.02 -21.82 -17.81
N PRO A 108 39.20 -22.22 -17.29
CA PRO A 108 40.30 -21.31 -17.01
C PRO A 108 40.81 -20.69 -18.32
N GLY A 109 40.36 -19.46 -18.60
CA GLY A 109 40.67 -18.68 -19.79
C GLY A 109 39.66 -17.57 -20.10
N ASN A 110 38.38 -17.73 -19.73
CA ASN A 110 37.30 -16.79 -20.10
C ASN A 110 37.04 -15.67 -19.07
N SER A 111 37.47 -15.76 -17.82
CA SER A 111 37.29 -14.67 -16.84
C SER A 111 38.42 -13.64 -16.84
N VAL A 112 39.64 -14.01 -17.25
CA VAL A 112 40.76 -13.06 -17.39
C VAL A 112 40.41 -11.91 -18.34
N ARG A 113 39.68 -12.17 -19.44
CA ARG A 113 39.22 -11.12 -20.37
C ARG A 113 38.25 -10.12 -19.72
N PHE A 114 37.49 -10.52 -18.71
CA PHE A 114 36.56 -9.64 -18.00
C PHE A 114 37.35 -8.67 -17.11
N TYR A 115 38.28 -9.18 -16.30
CA TYR A 115 39.16 -8.32 -15.50
C TYR A 115 40.07 -7.42 -16.36
N THR A 116 40.54 -7.89 -17.53
CA THR A 116 41.27 -7.02 -18.48
C THR A 116 40.39 -5.91 -19.05
N ALA A 117 39.09 -6.17 -19.26
CA ALA A 117 38.16 -5.13 -19.67
C ALA A 117 37.93 -4.10 -18.55
N VAL A 118 37.83 -4.55 -17.30
CA VAL A 118 37.73 -3.67 -16.11
C VAL A 118 38.96 -2.79 -15.99
N GLU A 119 40.15 -3.39 -16.10
CA GLU A 119 41.43 -2.67 -16.11
C GLU A 119 41.41 -1.54 -17.15
N GLN A 120 41.03 -1.84 -18.39
CA GLN A 120 40.96 -0.84 -19.45
C GLN A 120 39.92 0.27 -19.16
N LEU A 121 38.72 -0.09 -18.70
CA LEU A 121 37.66 0.88 -18.39
C LEU A 121 38.09 1.85 -17.28
N MET A 122 38.68 1.31 -16.21
CA MET A 122 39.15 2.09 -15.07
C MET A 122 40.34 2.98 -15.43
N GLU A 123 41.32 2.49 -16.21
CA GLU A 123 42.45 3.32 -16.68
C GLU A 123 41.99 4.45 -17.59
N GLU A 124 41.02 4.21 -18.49
CA GLU A 124 40.49 5.24 -19.37
C GLU A 124 39.70 6.31 -18.61
N THR A 125 38.94 5.91 -17.58
CA THR A 125 38.04 6.81 -16.82
C THR A 125 38.76 7.56 -15.71
N PHE A 126 39.63 6.88 -14.97
CA PHE A 126 40.24 7.38 -13.74
C PHE A 126 41.76 7.57 -13.85
N GLY A 127 42.38 7.18 -14.98
CA GLY A 127 43.81 7.36 -15.20
C GLY A 127 44.67 6.56 -14.21
N ASP A 128 45.61 7.25 -13.56
CA ASP A 128 46.59 6.63 -12.63
C ASP A 128 46.12 6.65 -11.15
N LEU A 129 44.82 6.82 -10.88
CA LEU A 129 44.28 6.90 -9.51
C LEU A 129 44.28 5.54 -8.79
N PRO A 130 44.58 5.46 -7.49
CA PRO A 130 44.42 4.24 -6.69
C PRO A 130 43.00 3.64 -6.77
N ILE A 131 42.87 2.40 -7.23
CA ILE A 131 41.59 1.65 -7.32
C ILE A 131 41.60 0.51 -6.30
N GLN A 132 40.56 0.45 -5.46
CA GLN A 132 40.45 -0.48 -4.33
C GLN A 132 39.34 -1.50 -4.57
N PHE A 133 39.70 -2.77 -4.76
CA PHE A 133 38.72 -3.84 -4.96
C PHE A 133 38.45 -4.62 -3.67
N SER A 134 37.18 -4.77 -3.33
CA SER A 134 36.67 -5.90 -2.55
C SER A 134 36.50 -7.12 -3.45
N THR A 135 36.40 -8.31 -2.87
CA THR A 135 36.08 -9.53 -3.65
C THR A 135 34.61 -9.85 -3.44
N GLY A 136 33.87 -10.09 -4.52
CA GLY A 136 32.49 -10.54 -4.46
C GLY A 136 32.33 -12.07 -4.51
N ASN A 137 31.09 -12.56 -4.43
CA ASN A 137 30.81 -13.99 -4.48
C ASN A 137 30.85 -14.61 -5.88
N HIS A 138 30.84 -13.78 -6.92
CA HIS A 138 31.03 -14.20 -8.31
C HIS A 138 32.49 -14.07 -8.77
N ASP A 139 33.36 -13.40 -8.01
CA ASP A 139 34.75 -13.21 -8.40
C ASP A 139 35.65 -14.43 -8.20
N ILE A 140 36.50 -14.68 -9.20
CA ILE A 140 37.54 -15.72 -9.16
C ILE A 140 38.88 -15.09 -8.76
N GLN A 141 39.19 -15.20 -7.47
CA GLN A 141 40.40 -14.64 -6.85
C GLN A 141 41.69 -14.84 -7.67
N SER A 142 41.95 -16.07 -8.15
CA SER A 142 43.19 -16.38 -8.88
C SER A 142 43.30 -15.68 -10.23
N ASN A 143 42.17 -15.29 -10.82
CA ASN A 143 42.13 -14.62 -12.12
C ASN A 143 42.21 -13.11 -11.95
N MET A 144 41.57 -12.56 -10.92
CA MET A 144 41.84 -11.18 -10.46
C MET A 144 43.32 -10.98 -10.14
N GLU A 145 43.93 -11.93 -9.39
CA GLU A 145 45.38 -11.93 -9.11
C GLU A 145 46.16 -11.91 -10.43
N ALA A 146 45.85 -12.78 -11.39
CA ALA A 146 46.58 -12.84 -12.66
C ALA A 146 46.56 -11.54 -13.49
N VAL A 147 45.54 -10.70 -13.36
CA VAL A 147 45.42 -9.42 -14.10
C VAL A 147 46.00 -8.27 -13.27
N PHE A 148 45.44 -8.03 -12.08
CA PHE A 148 45.79 -6.85 -11.29
C PHE A 148 47.19 -6.94 -10.66
N ASP A 149 47.75 -8.15 -10.46
CA ASP A 149 49.10 -8.29 -9.91
C ASP A 149 50.24 -7.97 -10.90
N GLU A 150 50.01 -8.04 -12.22
CA GLU A 150 51.05 -7.74 -13.21
C GLU A 150 51.45 -6.25 -13.17
N ASN A 151 50.51 -5.38 -12.80
CA ASN A 151 50.69 -3.94 -12.63
C ASN A 151 50.99 -3.51 -11.17
N GLY A 152 50.70 -4.37 -10.18
CA GLY A 152 51.33 -4.41 -8.86
C GLY A 152 50.72 -3.55 -7.74
N TRP A 153 50.87 -4.02 -6.50
CA TRP A 153 50.47 -3.36 -5.22
C TRP A 153 51.05 -1.96 -5.02
N ASP A 154 52.23 -1.70 -5.61
CA ASP A 154 52.92 -0.40 -5.56
C ASP A 154 52.48 0.55 -6.69
N GLY A 155 51.47 0.15 -7.49
CA GLY A 155 50.93 0.87 -8.64
C GLY A 155 49.50 1.38 -8.40
N ILE A 156 48.64 1.25 -9.42
CA ILE A 156 47.25 1.73 -9.46
C ILE A 156 46.29 0.78 -8.72
N TRP A 157 46.56 -0.52 -8.76
CA TRP A 157 45.63 -1.56 -8.33
C TRP A 157 45.91 -2.03 -6.90
N HIS A 158 44.92 -1.86 -6.02
CA HIS A 158 44.99 -2.35 -4.65
C HIS A 158 44.08 -3.56 -4.45
N TYR A 159 44.73 -4.70 -4.33
CA TYR A 159 44.14 -6.01 -4.10
C TYR A 159 45.20 -6.96 -3.53
N LYS A 160 44.86 -7.81 -2.55
CA LYS A 160 45.87 -8.63 -1.85
C LYS A 160 45.54 -10.12 -1.83
N SER A 161 46.36 -10.94 -2.50
CA SER A 161 46.73 -12.29 -2.03
C SER A 161 47.90 -12.86 -2.83
N LYS A 162 48.98 -13.31 -2.16
CA LYS A 162 50.10 -14.03 -2.82
C LYS A 162 50.71 -15.21 -2.08
N THR A 163 50.57 -15.36 -0.75
CA THR A 163 51.03 -16.56 0.00
C THR A 163 50.45 -16.58 1.42
N GLY A 164 49.40 -17.36 1.69
CA GLY A 164 49.11 -17.78 3.07
C GLY A 164 47.66 -18.12 3.40
N GLU A 165 46.73 -17.18 3.20
CA GLU A 165 45.31 -17.33 3.52
C GLU A 165 44.49 -16.59 2.46
N ALA A 166 43.44 -17.22 1.95
CA ALA A 166 42.71 -16.82 0.73
C ALA A 166 41.76 -15.63 0.95
N TYR A 167 42.19 -14.56 1.63
CA TYR A 167 41.33 -13.46 2.07
C TYR A 167 41.78 -12.10 1.54
N ASN A 168 40.84 -11.32 1.00
CA ASN A 168 41.08 -9.95 0.51
C ASN A 168 40.92 -8.92 1.64
N ASN A 169 41.84 -8.93 2.61
CA ASN A 169 41.86 -7.99 3.73
C ASN A 169 43.07 -7.07 3.66
N TYR A 170 42.85 -5.75 3.57
CA TYR A 170 43.93 -4.77 3.53
C TYR A 170 43.50 -3.37 4.01
N HIS A 171 44.50 -2.52 4.26
CA HIS A 171 44.37 -1.15 4.75
C HIS A 171 45.28 -0.22 3.95
N LEU A 172 44.76 0.94 3.57
CA LEU A 172 45.46 2.01 2.85
C LEU A 172 45.23 3.35 3.54
N GLN A 173 46.15 4.29 3.32
CA GLN A 173 45.97 5.69 3.72
C GLN A 173 46.04 6.59 2.47
N ILE A 174 44.95 7.28 2.13
CA ILE A 174 44.86 8.22 1.01
C ILE A 174 44.57 9.61 1.58
N ASN A 175 45.40 10.60 1.25
CA ASN A 175 45.31 11.97 1.79
C ASN A 175 45.18 12.05 3.33
N GLY A 176 45.73 11.05 4.03
CA GLY A 176 45.68 10.93 5.49
C GLY A 176 44.42 10.24 6.05
N PHE A 177 43.44 9.89 5.22
CA PHE A 177 42.24 9.13 5.61
C PHE A 177 42.47 7.63 5.46
N ASP A 178 41.82 6.83 6.32
CA ASP A 178 41.99 5.38 6.35
C ASP A 178 40.90 4.67 5.56
N PHE A 179 41.34 3.75 4.71
CA PHE A 179 40.49 2.87 3.92
C PHE A 179 40.78 1.42 4.27
N ILE A 180 39.77 0.66 4.68
CA ILE A 180 39.86 -0.74 5.08
C ILE A 180 38.99 -1.58 4.16
N THR A 181 39.56 -2.61 3.53
CA THR A 181 38.81 -3.57 2.71
C THR A 181 38.75 -4.91 3.42
N LEU A 182 37.56 -5.52 3.45
CA LEU A 182 37.28 -6.75 4.16
C LEU A 182 36.76 -7.87 3.23
N ASP A 183 37.16 -9.11 3.52
CA ASP A 183 36.67 -10.32 2.84
C ASP A 183 35.21 -10.64 3.22
N TYR A 184 34.32 -10.83 2.25
CA TYR A 184 32.90 -11.08 2.49
C TYR A 184 32.56 -12.47 3.07
N ARG A 185 33.43 -13.48 2.89
CA ARG A 185 33.03 -14.90 3.03
C ARG A 185 32.70 -15.31 4.45
N ASN A 186 33.33 -14.69 5.45
CA ASN A 186 33.03 -14.96 6.86
C ASN A 186 33.63 -13.90 7.79
N GLY A 187 32.83 -13.32 8.68
CA GLY A 187 33.31 -12.33 9.64
C GLY A 187 34.43 -12.78 10.56
N SER A 188 34.53 -14.07 10.89
CA SER A 188 35.65 -14.59 11.67
C SER A 188 37.02 -14.48 10.99
N ARG A 189 37.05 -14.35 9.65
CA ARG A 189 38.28 -14.32 8.85
C ARG A 189 38.94 -12.95 8.82
N TYR A 190 38.15 -11.87 8.81
CA TYR A 190 38.69 -10.51 8.87
C TYR A 190 38.71 -9.90 10.26
N ARG A 191 37.97 -10.46 11.24
CA ARG A 191 37.83 -9.89 12.59
C ARG A 191 39.16 -9.49 13.23
N GLN A 192 40.14 -10.40 13.25
CA GLN A 192 41.43 -10.11 13.87
C GLN A 192 42.18 -9.01 13.12
N PHE A 193 42.16 -9.06 11.78
CA PHE A 193 42.76 -8.02 10.95
C PHE A 193 42.14 -6.65 11.21
N LEU A 194 40.80 -6.57 11.27
CA LEU A 194 40.10 -5.33 11.56
C LEU A 194 40.46 -4.79 12.96
N GLN A 195 40.47 -5.66 13.98
CA GLN A 195 40.86 -5.27 15.34
C GLN A 195 42.31 -4.75 15.40
N ASP A 196 43.25 -5.47 14.79
CA ASP A 196 44.67 -5.08 14.75
C ASP A 196 44.86 -3.74 14.00
N THR A 197 44.15 -3.55 12.89
CA THR A 197 44.22 -2.33 12.07
C THR A 197 43.65 -1.13 12.82
N LEU A 198 42.52 -1.30 13.50
CA LEU A 198 41.91 -0.25 14.33
C LEU A 198 42.80 0.12 15.53
N GLU A 199 43.42 -0.88 16.18
CA GLU A 199 44.43 -0.63 17.22
C GLU A 199 45.64 0.14 16.68
N GLU A 200 46.11 -0.22 15.47
CA GLU A 200 47.18 0.51 14.78
C GLU A 200 46.79 1.96 14.53
N ILE A 201 45.65 2.22 13.90
CA ILE A 201 45.11 3.55 13.61
C ILE A 201 45.05 4.39 14.88
N LYS A 202 44.47 3.85 15.96
CA LYS A 202 44.35 4.51 17.27
C LYS A 202 45.69 4.82 17.93
N SER A 203 46.74 4.09 17.58
CA SER A 203 48.09 4.28 18.13
C SER A 203 48.91 5.35 17.41
N ARG A 204 48.48 5.81 16.22
CA ARG A 204 49.21 6.81 15.43
C ARG A 204 49.10 8.20 16.05
N ALA A 205 50.11 9.04 15.79
CA ALA A 205 50.19 10.38 16.38
C ALA A 205 49.20 11.39 15.79
N ASP A 206 48.65 11.08 14.60
CA ASP A 206 47.65 11.82 13.85
C ASP A 206 46.24 11.23 13.99
N TYR A 207 46.03 10.32 14.94
CA TYR A 207 44.70 9.79 15.25
C TYR A 207 43.77 10.90 15.73
N ASP A 208 42.57 10.91 15.16
CA ASP A 208 41.49 11.83 15.44
C ASP A 208 40.20 11.01 15.52
N ASP A 209 39.44 11.14 16.60
CA ASP A 209 38.22 10.39 16.83
C ASP A 209 37.04 10.91 16.00
N GLY A 210 37.15 12.12 15.45
CA GLY A 210 36.22 12.71 14.51
C GLY A 210 36.53 12.45 13.03
N LYS A 211 37.71 11.92 12.70
CA LYS A 211 38.13 11.71 11.31
C LYS A 211 37.52 10.42 10.71
N PRO A 212 36.82 10.49 9.57
CA PRO A 212 36.20 9.32 8.93
C PRO A 212 37.18 8.18 8.65
N ILE A 213 36.71 6.95 8.87
CA ILE A 213 37.36 5.70 8.46
C ILE A 213 36.42 5.00 7.48
N PHE A 214 36.85 4.84 6.24
CA PHE A 214 36.06 4.17 5.20
C PHE A 214 36.34 2.68 5.20
N ILE A 215 35.29 1.87 5.22
CA ILE A 215 35.38 0.42 5.20
C ILE A 215 34.52 -0.09 4.05
N GLN A 216 35.02 -1.01 3.23
CA GLN A 216 34.23 -1.65 2.18
C GLN A 216 34.17 -3.17 2.37
N ILE A 217 33.00 -3.75 2.10
CA ILE A 217 32.75 -5.19 2.15
C ILE A 217 31.59 -5.55 1.21
N HIS A 218 31.69 -6.67 0.50
CA HIS A 218 30.62 -7.05 -0.44
C HIS A 218 29.34 -7.54 0.27
N SER A 219 29.44 -8.11 1.46
CA SER A 219 28.28 -8.59 2.22
C SER A 219 27.45 -7.45 2.82
N GLY A 220 26.11 -7.58 2.80
CA GLY A 220 25.21 -6.77 3.61
C GLY A 220 25.45 -6.93 5.12
N VAL A 221 24.95 -5.98 5.92
CA VAL A 221 25.01 -5.98 7.39
C VAL A 221 23.59 -6.10 7.95
N ASN A 222 23.14 -7.33 8.20
CA ASN A 222 21.73 -7.61 8.56
C ASN A 222 21.17 -6.68 9.67
N GLY A 223 19.97 -6.15 9.41
CA GLY A 223 19.23 -5.25 10.31
C GLY A 223 19.70 -3.79 10.25
N THR A 224 20.21 -3.32 9.11
CA THR A 224 20.68 -1.93 8.95
C THR A 224 20.00 -1.21 7.78
N THR A 225 20.38 -1.52 6.54
CA THR A 225 19.85 -0.90 5.30
C THR A 225 18.90 -1.84 4.55
N THR A 226 18.17 -1.32 3.56
CA THR A 226 17.47 -2.15 2.57
C THR A 226 18.42 -3.16 1.92
N GLY A 227 17.91 -4.38 1.69
CA GLY A 227 18.70 -5.51 1.18
C GLY A 227 19.67 -6.15 2.19
N SER A 228 19.78 -5.62 3.41
CA SER A 228 20.79 -6.10 4.38
C SER A 228 20.60 -7.54 4.86
N TYR A 229 19.42 -8.13 4.65
CA TYR A 229 19.15 -9.55 4.93
C TYR A 229 20.00 -10.49 4.08
N GLN A 230 20.54 -10.01 2.95
CA GLN A 230 21.53 -10.73 2.13
C GLN A 230 22.94 -10.72 2.77
N ASP A 231 23.02 -10.89 4.09
CA ASP A 231 24.28 -11.05 4.85
C ASP A 231 24.86 -12.46 4.62
N CYS A 232 25.73 -12.58 3.61
CA CYS A 232 26.34 -13.84 3.21
C CYS A 232 27.53 -14.26 4.10
N GLY A 233 28.02 -13.38 4.98
CA GLY A 233 29.24 -13.55 5.79
C GLY A 233 29.02 -13.70 7.29
N ASN A 234 27.77 -13.65 7.78
CA ASN A 234 27.45 -13.37 9.19
C ASN A 234 28.15 -12.09 9.69
N THR A 235 28.22 -11.11 8.81
CA THR A 235 28.96 -9.85 8.91
C THR A 235 28.43 -9.01 10.07
N SER A 236 27.10 -8.95 10.22
CA SER A 236 26.41 -8.24 11.31
C SER A 236 26.98 -8.57 12.69
N THR A 237 27.10 -9.87 13.02
CA THR A 237 27.64 -10.34 14.30
C THR A 237 29.04 -9.80 14.62
N TYR A 238 29.90 -9.65 13.62
CA TYR A 238 31.31 -9.29 13.82
C TYR A 238 31.57 -7.79 13.67
N LEU A 239 30.99 -7.14 12.66
CA LEU A 239 31.15 -5.70 12.46
C LEU A 239 30.45 -4.91 13.56
N GLN A 240 29.19 -5.25 13.89
CA GLN A 240 28.45 -4.49 14.90
C GLN A 240 29.13 -4.49 16.27
N GLY A 241 29.75 -5.61 16.65
CA GLY A 241 30.52 -5.70 17.89
C GLY A 241 31.89 -5.05 17.82
N THR A 242 32.60 -5.14 16.69
CA THR A 242 33.98 -4.61 16.56
C THR A 242 33.99 -3.09 16.39
N LEU A 243 33.00 -2.54 15.69
CA LEU A 243 32.85 -1.11 15.39
C LEU A 243 31.95 -0.37 16.38
N ALA A 244 31.53 -1.01 17.48
CA ALA A 244 30.61 -0.42 18.47
C ALA A 244 31.10 0.93 19.05
N ASP A 245 32.42 1.08 19.20
CA ASP A 245 33.12 2.26 19.74
C ASP A 245 33.76 3.13 18.64
N TRP A 246 33.35 2.95 17.38
CA TRP A 246 33.92 3.61 16.21
C TRP A 246 32.86 4.38 15.40
N PRO A 247 32.26 5.44 15.99
CA PRO A 247 31.23 6.22 15.30
C PRO A 247 31.69 6.87 13.99
N GLN A 248 33.00 7.09 13.84
CA GLN A 248 33.61 7.61 12.62
C GLN A 248 33.77 6.58 11.48
N ALA A 249 33.40 5.31 11.71
CA ALA A 249 33.43 4.30 10.66
C ALA A 249 32.24 4.46 9.71
N ILE A 250 32.52 4.46 8.41
CA ILE A 250 31.52 4.47 7.34
C ILE A 250 31.75 3.19 6.52
N VAL A 251 30.81 2.25 6.63
CA VAL A 251 30.88 0.93 6.01
C VAL A 251 30.03 0.93 4.75
N MET A 252 30.67 0.80 3.60
CA MET A 252 30.03 0.58 2.30
C MET A 252 29.78 -0.92 2.10
N THR A 253 28.54 -1.27 1.74
CA THR A 253 28.08 -2.65 1.50
C THR A 253 27.52 -2.81 0.09
N ALA A 254 27.47 -4.05 -0.40
CA ALA A 254 26.99 -4.40 -1.74
C ALA A 254 26.14 -5.69 -1.73
N HIS A 255 26.20 -6.49 -2.81
CA HIS A 255 25.57 -7.82 -2.99
C HIS A 255 24.07 -7.80 -3.19
N SER A 256 23.39 -6.80 -2.65
CA SER A 256 21.93 -6.71 -2.66
C SER A 256 21.36 -6.26 -4.01
N HIS A 257 22.15 -5.53 -4.81
CA HIS A 257 21.71 -4.90 -6.06
C HIS A 257 20.54 -3.91 -5.92
N TYR A 258 20.11 -3.54 -4.71
CA TYR A 258 19.02 -2.58 -4.53
C TYR A 258 19.40 -1.19 -5.06
N SER A 259 18.41 -0.45 -5.56
CA SER A 259 18.61 0.91 -6.07
C SER A 259 19.17 1.82 -4.97
N SER A 260 19.99 2.79 -5.36
CA SER A 260 20.45 3.84 -4.45
C SER A 260 19.40 4.96 -4.25
N GLU A 261 18.26 4.93 -4.94
CA GLU A 261 17.19 5.92 -4.72
C GLU A 261 16.51 5.76 -3.36
N VAL A 262 16.43 4.54 -2.82
CA VAL A 262 15.74 4.27 -1.54
C VAL A 262 16.43 4.97 -0.38
N GLU A 263 15.64 5.60 0.49
CA GLU A 263 16.16 6.48 1.55
C GLU A 263 16.67 5.71 2.77
N ASP A 264 16.28 4.44 2.89
CA ASP A 264 16.77 3.55 3.92
C ASP A 264 18.02 2.74 3.47
N GLY A 265 18.62 3.12 2.33
CA GLY A 265 19.95 2.70 1.88
C GLY A 265 21.10 3.20 2.77
N ILE A 266 20.81 4.02 3.79
CA ILE A 266 21.74 4.46 4.84
C ILE A 266 21.18 4.20 6.24
N TYR A 267 22.05 3.79 7.17
CA TYR A 267 21.68 3.51 8.55
C TYR A 267 22.78 3.86 9.55
N GLN A 268 22.39 4.48 10.67
CA GLN A 268 23.29 4.83 11.77
C GLN A 268 22.79 4.33 13.12
N LYS A 269 23.69 3.67 13.86
CA LYS A 269 23.45 3.26 15.26
C LYS A 269 24.72 3.31 16.11
N ASN A 270 25.74 2.56 15.72
CA ASN A 270 27.07 2.59 16.35
C ASN A 270 28.13 3.23 15.46
N PHE A 271 27.95 3.06 14.15
CA PHE A 271 28.72 3.56 13.02
C PHE A 271 27.73 3.69 11.85
N THR A 272 28.20 4.17 10.71
CA THR A 272 27.36 4.35 9.51
C THR A 272 27.49 3.15 8.59
N VAL A 273 26.36 2.64 8.10
CA VAL A 273 26.29 1.65 7.00
C VAL A 273 25.62 2.31 5.82
N VAL A 274 26.18 2.11 4.62
CA VAL A 274 25.67 2.64 3.36
C VAL A 274 25.66 1.50 2.35
N ASN A 275 24.49 1.22 1.76
CA ASN A 275 24.37 0.27 0.66
C ASN A 275 24.73 0.98 -0.66
N ASN A 276 25.77 0.50 -1.34
CA ASN A 276 26.06 0.91 -2.71
C ASN A 276 25.05 0.24 -3.65
N GLY A 277 24.53 1.01 -4.59
CA GLY A 277 23.78 0.46 -5.70
C GLY A 277 24.70 -0.17 -6.75
N SER A 278 24.09 -0.98 -7.61
CA SER A 278 24.79 -1.81 -8.59
C SER A 278 25.17 -1.03 -9.86
N MET A 279 26.29 -1.42 -10.46
CA MET A 279 26.71 -1.03 -11.81
C MET A 279 26.31 -2.09 -12.87
N ASP A 280 25.43 -3.03 -12.53
CA ASP A 280 24.88 -4.01 -13.48
C ASP A 280 23.38 -3.94 -13.72
N TYR A 281 22.61 -4.18 -12.67
CA TYR A 281 21.15 -4.18 -12.67
C TYR A 281 20.64 -3.93 -11.25
N VAL A 282 19.42 -3.45 -11.12
CA VAL A 282 18.79 -3.24 -9.83
C VAL A 282 17.98 -4.48 -9.41
N GLU A 283 17.87 -4.73 -8.12
CA GLU A 283 16.87 -5.65 -7.57
C GLU A 283 15.84 -4.87 -6.77
N VAL A 284 14.62 -5.38 -6.73
CA VAL A 284 13.57 -4.90 -5.81
C VAL A 284 13.13 -6.06 -4.93
N ASP A 285 12.65 -5.77 -3.72
CA ASP A 285 12.28 -6.80 -2.75
C ASP A 285 11.19 -7.73 -3.30
N ASP A 286 11.45 -9.04 -3.21
CA ASP A 286 10.55 -10.10 -3.67
C ASP A 286 9.42 -10.41 -2.70
N SER A 287 9.55 -9.98 -1.45
CA SER A 287 8.60 -10.24 -0.39
C SER A 287 7.35 -9.38 -0.47
N ARG A 288 7.39 -8.27 -1.22
CA ARG A 288 6.32 -7.25 -1.21
C ARG A 288 5.43 -7.21 -2.45
N THR A 289 5.86 -7.51 -3.68
CA THR A 289 5.09 -6.97 -4.85
C THR A 289 4.62 -7.93 -5.95
N VAL A 290 3.52 -7.55 -6.61
CA VAL A 290 2.98 -8.17 -7.82
C VAL A 290 3.94 -8.04 -9.03
N GLU A 291 4.78 -7.01 -9.02
CA GLU A 291 5.61 -6.62 -10.16
C GLU A 291 7.02 -7.21 -10.15
N ASN A 292 7.52 -7.72 -9.01
CA ASN A 292 8.94 -8.08 -8.83
C ASN A 292 9.54 -8.97 -9.97
N GLU A 293 8.79 -9.96 -10.44
CA GLU A 293 9.23 -10.84 -11.54
C GLU A 293 9.40 -10.12 -12.89
N VAL A 294 8.71 -9.00 -13.08
CA VAL A 294 8.82 -8.10 -14.23
C VAL A 294 9.88 -7.03 -13.98
N VAL A 295 9.93 -6.47 -12.76
CA VAL A 295 10.81 -5.36 -12.38
C VAL A 295 12.28 -5.73 -12.49
N ASN A 296 12.69 -6.93 -12.10
CA ASN A 296 14.08 -7.39 -12.23
C ASN A 296 14.62 -7.40 -13.68
N TRP A 297 13.75 -7.22 -14.69
CA TRP A 297 14.13 -7.16 -16.10
C TRP A 297 13.87 -5.79 -16.75
N VAL A 298 13.25 -4.85 -16.04
CA VAL A 298 12.72 -3.60 -16.60
C VAL A 298 13.02 -2.44 -15.65
N GLN A 299 14.30 -2.10 -15.49
CA GLN A 299 14.75 -0.95 -14.68
C GLN A 299 15.61 -0.02 -15.53
N GLY A 300 15.71 1.24 -15.15
CA GLY A 300 16.53 2.23 -15.83
C GLY A 300 15.78 2.92 -16.96
N ASN A 301 16.35 2.89 -18.17
CA ASN A 301 15.84 3.66 -19.30
C ASN A 301 14.96 2.79 -20.21
N LEU A 302 13.65 3.05 -20.20
CA LEU A 302 12.65 2.32 -20.98
C LEU A 302 12.80 2.50 -22.50
N GLU A 303 13.35 3.63 -22.95
CA GLU A 303 13.53 3.93 -24.37
C GLU A 303 14.73 3.17 -24.97
N ASP A 304 15.82 3.06 -24.20
CA ASP A 304 17.07 2.43 -24.63
C ASP A 304 17.22 0.97 -24.17
N GLY A 305 16.40 0.51 -23.22
CA GLY A 305 16.41 -0.86 -22.70
C GLY A 305 17.64 -1.18 -21.84
N HIS A 306 18.25 -0.16 -21.22
CA HIS A 306 19.38 -0.31 -20.32
C HIS A 306 18.93 -0.30 -18.86
N TYR A 307 19.47 -1.24 -18.07
CA TYR A 307 19.29 -1.26 -16.62
C TYR A 307 19.70 0.05 -15.95
N GLU A 308 19.13 0.35 -14.78
CA GLU A 308 19.61 1.43 -13.94
C GLU A 308 20.99 1.03 -13.38
N LEU A 309 21.99 1.86 -13.64
CA LEU A 309 23.35 1.72 -13.11
C LEU A 309 23.61 2.91 -12.21
N THR A 310 24.19 2.67 -11.04
CA THR A 310 24.38 3.72 -10.04
C THR A 310 25.79 3.70 -9.46
N CYS A 311 26.26 4.88 -9.07
CA CYS A 311 27.47 5.03 -8.26
C CYS A 311 27.33 6.22 -7.31
N ASN A 312 28.28 6.37 -6.39
CA ASN A 312 28.29 7.45 -5.41
C ASN A 312 29.52 8.34 -5.59
N TYR A 313 29.29 9.66 -5.56
CA TYR A 313 30.33 10.70 -5.49
C TYR A 313 30.48 11.15 -4.04
N ILE A 314 31.62 10.85 -3.43
CA ILE A 314 31.84 11.08 -2.00
C ILE A 314 32.90 12.16 -1.81
N THR A 315 32.57 13.19 -1.04
CA THR A 315 33.46 14.30 -0.69
C THR A 315 33.59 14.41 0.82
N VAL A 316 34.82 14.44 1.35
CA VAL A 316 35.09 14.81 2.75
C VAL A 316 35.52 16.26 2.80
N MET A 317 34.78 17.06 3.55
CA MET A 317 34.94 18.51 3.69
C MET A 317 36.03 18.86 4.73
N LYS A 318 36.54 20.09 4.67
CA LYS A 318 37.49 20.64 5.66
C LYS A 318 36.99 20.67 7.10
N ASP A 319 35.67 20.67 7.30
CA ASP A 319 35.01 20.64 8.60
C ASP A 319 34.72 19.22 9.11
N GLY A 320 35.28 18.19 8.45
CA GLY A 320 35.12 16.79 8.86
C GLY A 320 33.86 16.11 8.31
N THR A 321 32.92 16.87 7.73
CA THR A 321 31.68 16.33 7.17
C THR A 321 31.97 15.46 5.94
N THR A 322 31.35 14.28 5.86
CA THR A 322 31.35 13.44 4.65
C THR A 322 30.01 13.58 3.93
N VAL A 323 30.05 13.93 2.64
CA VAL A 323 28.87 14.09 1.78
C VAL A 323 28.88 12.99 0.73
N ILE A 324 27.82 12.20 0.67
CA ILE A 324 27.59 11.15 -0.32
C ILE A 324 26.49 11.61 -1.27
N ARG A 325 26.86 11.86 -2.53
CA ARG A 325 25.93 12.22 -3.61
C ARG A 325 25.69 11.00 -4.49
N ARG A 326 24.44 10.57 -4.58
CA ARG A 326 24.02 9.34 -5.26
C ARG A 326 23.72 9.66 -6.73
N PHE A 327 24.31 8.92 -7.66
CA PHE A 327 24.25 9.24 -9.09
C PHE A 327 23.68 8.08 -9.93
N ASP A 328 22.67 8.41 -10.73
CA ASP A 328 22.11 7.56 -11.79
C ASP A 328 22.99 7.69 -13.03
N VAL A 329 23.86 6.70 -13.26
CA VAL A 329 24.80 6.65 -14.39
C VAL A 329 24.07 6.46 -15.71
N THR A 330 22.94 5.76 -15.70
CA THR A 330 22.15 5.46 -16.89
C THR A 330 21.51 6.72 -17.47
N ASN A 331 20.91 7.56 -16.63
CA ASN A 331 20.19 8.75 -17.06
C ASN A 331 20.96 10.06 -16.81
N LYS A 332 22.17 9.98 -16.25
CA LYS A 332 23.05 11.12 -15.91
C LYS A 332 22.34 12.18 -15.05
N ARG A 333 21.92 11.81 -13.85
CA ARG A 333 21.28 12.73 -12.88
C ARG A 333 21.56 12.34 -11.43
N TRP A 334 21.36 13.31 -10.53
CA TRP A 334 21.38 13.05 -9.09
C TRP A 334 20.12 12.31 -8.62
N MET A 335 20.29 11.47 -7.60
CA MET A 335 19.24 10.71 -6.94
C MET A 335 19.10 11.16 -5.48
N GLY A 336 17.92 11.67 -5.14
CA GLY A 336 17.62 12.16 -3.79
C GLY A 336 18.56 13.27 -3.29
N VAL A 337 18.32 13.74 -2.07
CA VAL A 337 19.22 14.71 -1.44
C VAL A 337 20.53 14.04 -0.99
N PRO A 338 21.66 14.77 -0.94
CA PRO A 338 22.92 14.18 -0.48
C PRO A 338 22.82 13.63 0.94
N TRP A 339 23.44 12.47 1.19
CA TRP A 339 23.61 11.98 2.54
C TRP A 339 24.81 12.67 3.20
N VAL A 340 24.58 13.30 4.34
CA VAL A 340 25.57 14.13 5.05
C VAL A 340 25.86 13.51 6.41
N ILE A 341 27.08 13.02 6.57
CA ILE A 341 27.54 12.31 7.77
C ILE A 341 28.53 13.21 8.51
N ASP A 342 28.21 13.51 9.77
CA ASP A 342 29.10 14.24 10.68
C ASP A 342 29.70 13.25 11.70
N THR A 343 31.00 13.01 11.56
CA THR A 343 31.74 12.13 12.46
C THR A 343 32.44 12.89 13.59
N GLU A 344 32.57 14.22 13.52
CA GLU A 344 33.24 15.02 14.56
C GLU A 344 32.47 15.00 15.89
N GLU A 345 31.14 14.94 15.82
CA GLU A 345 30.26 14.85 16.99
C GLU A 345 30.04 13.40 17.48
N GLY A 346 30.72 12.41 16.89
CA GLY A 346 30.54 11.01 17.22
C GLY A 346 29.09 10.55 17.00
N LYS A 347 28.50 9.83 17.97
CA LYS A 347 27.12 9.33 17.86
C LYS A 347 26.06 10.43 17.93
N GLU A 348 26.36 11.59 18.53
CA GLU A 348 25.43 12.71 18.61
C GLU A 348 25.18 13.33 17.21
N GLY A 349 26.20 13.28 16.35
CA GLY A 349 26.14 13.74 14.95
C GLY A 349 25.37 12.83 14.00
N PHE A 350 24.91 11.65 14.45
CA PHE A 350 24.14 10.75 13.59
C PHE A 350 22.80 11.35 13.19
N ARG A 351 22.51 11.33 11.88
CA ARG A 351 21.30 11.85 11.25
C ARG A 351 20.35 10.75 10.76
N TYR A 352 20.88 9.57 10.43
CA TYR A 352 20.15 8.46 9.80
C TYR A 352 19.84 7.35 10.80
N THR A 353 19.37 7.71 11.99
CA THR A 353 18.95 6.77 13.03
C THR A 353 17.45 6.49 12.91
N SER A 354 16.97 5.36 13.44
CA SER A 354 15.54 5.03 13.45
C SER A 354 14.66 6.15 14.04
N GLY A 355 15.15 6.90 15.03
CA GLY A 355 14.42 8.01 15.66
C GLY A 355 14.59 9.38 14.99
N LYS A 356 15.33 9.48 13.87
CA LYS A 356 15.58 10.74 13.14
C LYS A 356 15.20 10.67 11.65
N ARG A 357 14.68 9.54 11.18
CA ARG A 357 14.17 9.36 9.80
C ARG A 357 12.89 10.18 9.58
N SER A 358 12.49 10.36 8.31
CA SER A 358 11.25 11.08 8.00
C SER A 358 10.05 10.37 8.62
N THR A 359 9.10 11.19 9.06
CA THR A 359 7.79 10.78 9.58
C THR A 359 6.67 11.43 8.76
N THR A 360 7.04 12.09 7.66
CA THR A 360 6.11 12.62 6.68
C THR A 360 5.66 11.43 5.84
N ALA A 361 4.37 11.16 5.83
CA ALA A 361 3.84 10.15 4.92
C ALA A 361 3.73 10.72 3.49
N PRO A 362 3.84 9.88 2.45
CA PRO A 362 3.50 10.27 1.10
C PRO A 362 2.07 10.81 0.99
N TRP A 363 1.81 11.60 -0.04
CA TRP A 363 0.47 12.12 -0.30
C TRP A 363 0.15 12.17 -1.78
N PHE A 364 -1.13 11.99 -2.09
CA PHE A 364 -1.67 12.29 -3.40
C PHE A 364 -1.93 13.78 -3.52
N GLU A 365 -1.48 14.41 -4.62
CA GLU A 365 -1.79 15.82 -4.87
C GLU A 365 -3.31 16.05 -5.02
N GLU A 366 -3.76 17.29 -4.85
CA GLU A 366 -5.18 17.66 -4.84
C GLU A 366 -5.90 17.25 -6.14
N ASP A 367 -5.19 17.32 -7.27
CA ASP A 367 -5.65 16.93 -8.61
C ASP A 367 -5.32 15.48 -9.00
N ALA A 368 -4.68 14.70 -8.14
CA ALA A 368 -4.37 13.29 -8.40
C ALA A 368 -5.65 12.47 -8.60
N GLU A 369 -5.75 11.78 -9.73
CA GLU A 369 -6.91 11.00 -10.15
C GLU A 369 -6.74 9.49 -9.90
N ILE A 370 -7.87 8.81 -9.70
CA ILE A 370 -8.01 7.36 -9.69
C ILE A 370 -9.22 6.98 -10.52
N SER A 371 -9.07 5.99 -11.40
CA SER A 371 -10.13 5.56 -12.29
C SER A 371 -10.10 4.05 -12.54
N VAL A 372 -11.26 3.53 -12.97
CA VAL A 372 -11.38 2.17 -13.46
C VAL A 372 -11.93 2.22 -14.89
N GLU A 373 -11.16 1.67 -15.82
CA GLU A 373 -11.43 1.67 -17.25
C GLU A 373 -11.67 0.24 -17.77
N ASN A 374 -12.11 0.12 -19.03
CA ASN A 374 -12.27 -1.17 -19.73
C ASN A 374 -13.00 -2.27 -18.93
N VAL A 375 -14.01 -1.87 -18.15
CA VAL A 375 -14.78 -2.78 -17.30
C VAL A 375 -15.56 -3.76 -18.18
N GLY A 376 -15.27 -5.06 -18.00
CA GLY A 376 -15.97 -6.16 -18.65
C GLY A 376 -16.74 -7.01 -17.64
N GLU A 377 -17.18 -8.20 -18.06
CA GLU A 377 -17.94 -9.11 -17.20
C GLU A 377 -17.11 -9.63 -16.02
N MET A 378 -15.81 -9.86 -16.22
CA MET A 378 -14.91 -10.40 -15.18
C MET A 378 -13.56 -9.65 -15.13
N THR A 379 -13.47 -8.48 -15.75
CA THR A 379 -12.21 -7.74 -15.95
C THR A 379 -12.39 -6.25 -15.71
N ALA A 380 -11.32 -5.56 -15.32
CA ALA A 380 -11.27 -4.11 -15.19
C ALA A 380 -9.82 -3.59 -15.20
N ASP A 381 -9.59 -2.38 -15.70
CA ASP A 381 -8.26 -1.75 -15.68
C ASP A 381 -8.23 -0.67 -14.60
N LEU A 382 -7.36 -0.79 -13.60
CA LEU A 382 -7.12 0.24 -12.59
C LEU A 382 -6.04 1.20 -13.08
N VAL A 383 -6.30 2.52 -13.01
CA VAL A 383 -5.35 3.58 -13.31
C VAL A 383 -5.36 4.61 -12.17
N PHE A 384 -4.20 5.04 -11.70
CA PHE A 384 -4.09 6.14 -10.72
C PHE A 384 -2.79 6.93 -10.87
N ASP A 385 -2.84 8.21 -10.53
CA ASP A 385 -1.66 9.07 -10.45
C ASP A 385 -0.79 8.68 -9.27
N GLN A 386 0.53 8.68 -9.46
CA GLN A 386 1.48 8.37 -8.40
C GLN A 386 1.45 9.43 -7.29
N ALA A 387 1.56 9.00 -6.04
CA ALA A 387 1.75 9.87 -4.89
C ALA A 387 3.15 10.53 -4.94
N VAL A 388 3.25 11.67 -4.28
CA VAL A 388 4.50 12.39 -4.06
C VAL A 388 4.90 12.27 -2.59
N ASP A 389 6.16 12.56 -2.29
CA ASP A 389 6.71 12.48 -0.93
C ASP A 389 7.77 13.56 -0.69
N ASP A 390 8.12 13.83 0.58
CA ASP A 390 9.22 14.72 0.93
C ASP A 390 10.60 14.08 0.71
N GLN A 391 10.63 12.76 0.47
CA GLN A 391 11.79 12.04 -0.02
C GLN A 391 11.48 11.12 -1.21
N LEU A 392 10.75 10.02 -0.98
CA LEU A 392 10.44 9.01 -2.01
C LEU A 392 9.20 8.20 -1.62
N THR A 393 8.18 8.21 -2.49
CA THR A 393 7.16 7.16 -2.45
C THR A 393 7.76 5.86 -2.97
N GLU A 394 7.82 4.82 -2.15
CA GLU A 394 8.46 3.56 -2.52
C GLU A 394 7.47 2.54 -3.08
N TYR A 395 6.29 2.38 -2.48
CA TYR A 395 5.31 1.39 -2.92
C TYR A 395 3.87 1.79 -2.63
N TYR A 396 2.93 1.05 -3.21
CA TYR A 396 1.49 1.17 -3.03
C TYR A 396 0.91 -0.15 -2.56
N ARG A 397 -0.06 -0.10 -1.65
CA ARG A 397 -1.00 -1.18 -1.37
C ARG A 397 -2.30 -0.92 -2.08
N VAL A 398 -2.75 -1.88 -2.89
CA VAL A 398 -4.03 -1.82 -3.60
C VAL A 398 -4.95 -2.89 -3.04
N THR A 399 -6.04 -2.47 -2.42
CA THR A 399 -7.05 -3.33 -1.80
C THR A 399 -8.34 -3.31 -2.64
N VAL A 400 -8.87 -4.49 -2.98
CA VAL A 400 -10.12 -4.68 -3.70
C VAL A 400 -11.12 -5.40 -2.78
N ARG A 401 -12.20 -4.71 -2.43
CA ARG A 401 -13.29 -5.24 -1.59
C ARG A 401 -14.57 -5.40 -2.38
N ASN A 402 -15.38 -6.39 -2.03
CA ASN A 402 -16.79 -6.41 -2.42
C ASN A 402 -17.48 -5.20 -1.79
N PHE A 403 -18.12 -4.36 -2.59
CA PHE A 403 -18.70 -3.11 -2.12
C PHE A 403 -19.83 -3.34 -1.09
N LEU A 404 -20.60 -4.40 -1.23
CA LEU A 404 -21.79 -4.66 -0.41
C LEU A 404 -21.43 -5.31 0.93
N THR A 405 -20.47 -6.24 0.95
CA THR A 405 -20.09 -6.95 2.17
C THR A 405 -18.88 -6.33 2.89
N ASN A 406 -18.12 -5.49 2.19
CA ASN A 406 -16.78 -4.99 2.56
C ASN A 406 -15.75 -6.12 2.80
N GLU A 407 -15.99 -7.30 2.24
CA GLU A 407 -15.07 -8.44 2.33
C GLU A 407 -14.05 -8.42 1.20
N ASP A 408 -12.95 -9.13 1.41
CA ASP A 408 -11.89 -9.29 0.42
C ASP A 408 -12.39 -9.93 -0.87
N ALA A 409 -12.13 -9.27 -2.00
CA ALA A 409 -12.37 -9.85 -3.30
C ALA A 409 -11.26 -10.86 -3.65
N VAL A 410 -11.61 -11.93 -4.36
CA VAL A 410 -10.65 -12.79 -5.05
C VAL A 410 -10.56 -12.36 -6.50
N PHE A 411 -9.36 -12.10 -6.98
CA PHE A 411 -9.10 -11.60 -8.33
C PHE A 411 -7.68 -11.98 -8.78
N LYS A 412 -7.36 -11.69 -10.03
CA LYS A 412 -5.99 -11.73 -10.54
C LYS A 412 -5.54 -10.37 -11.04
N VAL A 413 -4.23 -10.15 -11.01
CA VAL A 413 -3.59 -8.90 -11.44
C VAL A 413 -2.49 -9.18 -12.43
N LEU A 414 -2.43 -8.38 -13.48
CA LEU A 414 -1.29 -8.27 -14.39
C LEU A 414 -0.84 -6.79 -14.43
N PRO A 415 0.44 -6.47 -14.12
CA PRO A 415 0.93 -5.10 -14.16
C PRO A 415 1.22 -4.66 -15.59
N GLU A 416 1.08 -3.38 -15.91
CA GLU A 416 1.22 -2.85 -17.28
C GLU A 416 2.55 -3.16 -17.97
N ASN A 417 3.64 -3.27 -17.21
CA ASN A 417 4.98 -3.49 -17.73
C ASN A 417 5.28 -4.93 -18.17
N TYR A 418 4.30 -5.86 -18.13
CA TYR A 418 4.51 -7.27 -18.47
C TYR A 418 5.08 -7.50 -19.88
N ASP A 419 4.73 -6.65 -20.86
CA ASP A 419 5.22 -6.74 -22.25
C ASP A 419 6.75 -6.54 -22.34
N TYR A 420 7.35 -5.82 -21.39
CA TYR A 420 8.79 -5.52 -21.38
C TYR A 420 9.65 -6.68 -20.86
N ALA A 421 9.06 -7.64 -20.14
CA ALA A 421 9.81 -8.78 -19.61
C ALA A 421 10.31 -9.75 -20.70
N GLY A 422 9.83 -9.62 -21.95
CA GLY A 422 10.29 -10.38 -23.11
C GLY A 422 10.10 -11.91 -22.99
N ASN A 423 9.35 -12.37 -21.99
CA ASN A 423 9.12 -13.77 -21.68
C ASN A 423 7.61 -13.98 -21.43
N SER A 424 7.00 -14.81 -22.28
CA SER A 424 5.56 -15.11 -22.26
C SER A 424 5.07 -15.74 -20.95
N SER A 425 5.96 -16.21 -20.08
CA SER A 425 5.60 -16.70 -18.75
C SER A 425 5.07 -15.58 -17.85
N TYR A 426 5.42 -14.31 -18.13
CA TYR A 426 5.01 -13.14 -17.35
C TYR A 426 3.74 -12.46 -17.87
N GLU A 427 3.16 -12.97 -18.96
CA GLU A 427 1.82 -12.58 -19.44
C GLU A 427 0.70 -13.22 -18.60
N VAL A 428 1.04 -13.98 -17.55
CA VAL A 428 0.08 -14.73 -16.72
C VAL A 428 -0.32 -13.90 -15.49
N PRO A 429 -1.60 -13.50 -15.35
CA PRO A 429 -2.07 -12.78 -14.17
C PRO A 429 -1.89 -13.60 -12.88
N LYS A 430 -1.44 -12.95 -11.80
CA LYS A 430 -1.22 -13.55 -10.47
C LYS A 430 -2.48 -13.40 -9.60
N GLY A 431 -2.84 -14.44 -8.85
CA GLY A 431 -4.04 -14.44 -7.99
C GLY A 431 -3.81 -13.81 -6.63
N PHE A 432 -4.79 -13.03 -6.17
CA PHE A 432 -4.79 -12.33 -4.88
C PHE A 432 -6.18 -12.40 -4.22
N THR A 433 -6.18 -12.28 -2.90
CA THR A 433 -7.37 -12.09 -2.08
C THR A 433 -7.19 -10.80 -1.28
N GLY A 434 -8.12 -9.86 -1.43
CA GLY A 434 -8.10 -8.59 -0.71
C GLY A 434 -7.13 -7.59 -1.31
N SER A 435 -5.83 -7.74 -1.06
CA SER A 435 -4.83 -6.75 -1.43
C SER A 435 -3.61 -7.33 -2.14
N PHE A 436 -2.93 -6.48 -2.89
CA PHE A 436 -1.58 -6.71 -3.40
C PHE A 436 -0.75 -5.42 -3.25
N ASP A 437 0.56 -5.53 -3.09
CA ASP A 437 1.44 -4.36 -3.14
C ASP A 437 2.18 -4.28 -4.48
N ALA A 438 2.54 -3.06 -4.88
CA ALA A 438 3.26 -2.76 -6.11
C ALA A 438 4.24 -1.63 -5.87
N TYR A 439 5.44 -1.69 -6.45
CA TYR A 439 6.41 -0.62 -6.27
C TYR A 439 5.94 0.65 -6.99
N SER A 440 6.28 1.79 -6.43
CA SER A 440 6.30 3.01 -7.22
C SER A 440 7.34 2.85 -8.33
N ARG A 441 7.08 3.45 -9.49
CA ARG A 441 7.93 3.26 -10.66
C ARG A 441 9.16 4.18 -10.63
N TYR A 442 9.72 4.44 -9.44
CA TYR A 442 10.85 5.34 -9.22
C TYR A 442 12.12 4.90 -9.95
N TYR A 443 12.28 3.62 -10.24
CA TYR A 443 13.40 3.06 -11.01
C TYR A 443 13.17 3.06 -12.54
N LEU A 444 12.04 3.58 -13.04
CA LEU A 444 11.74 3.68 -14.47
C LEU A 444 11.96 5.10 -14.99
N ARG A 445 12.63 5.24 -16.13
CA ARG A 445 12.83 6.54 -16.80
C ARG A 445 12.35 6.49 -18.27
N PRO A 446 11.55 7.49 -18.72
CA PRO A 446 10.98 8.60 -17.93
C PRO A 446 10.05 8.11 -16.81
N TYR A 447 10.02 8.83 -15.68
CA TYR A 447 9.19 8.47 -14.52
C TYR A 447 7.72 8.50 -14.92
N PRO A 448 6.99 7.37 -14.84
CA PRO A 448 5.59 7.33 -15.21
C PRO A 448 4.76 8.24 -14.29
N GLU A 449 3.86 9.06 -14.83
CA GLU A 449 2.94 9.84 -13.99
C GLU A 449 1.87 8.95 -13.34
N GLN A 450 1.54 7.82 -13.99
CA GLN A 450 0.45 6.93 -13.60
C GLN A 450 0.90 5.48 -13.41
N MET A 451 0.24 4.81 -12.47
CA MET A 451 0.25 3.36 -12.29
C MET A 451 -0.94 2.75 -13.03
N LYS A 452 -0.72 1.56 -13.62
CA LYS A 452 -1.77 0.82 -14.30
C LYS A 452 -1.69 -0.69 -14.05
N PHE A 453 -2.85 -1.28 -13.72
CA PHE A 453 -3.01 -2.71 -13.43
C PHE A 453 -4.24 -3.28 -14.13
N TYR A 454 -4.11 -4.49 -14.67
CA TYR A 454 -5.19 -5.22 -15.34
C TYR A 454 -5.75 -6.28 -14.39
N LEU A 455 -7.01 -6.11 -13.96
CA LEU A 455 -7.71 -7.03 -13.08
C LEU A 455 -8.51 -8.05 -13.90
N SER A 456 -8.49 -9.31 -13.47
CA SER A 456 -9.32 -10.39 -14.04
C SER A 456 -9.85 -11.33 -12.96
N ASP A 457 -10.66 -12.32 -13.36
CA ASP A 457 -11.34 -13.27 -12.46
C ASP A 457 -12.26 -12.60 -11.42
N LEU A 458 -12.73 -11.38 -11.70
CA LEU A 458 -13.77 -10.72 -10.91
C LEU A 458 -15.13 -11.40 -11.14
N GLN A 459 -16.04 -11.27 -10.17
CA GLN A 459 -17.40 -11.80 -10.29
C GLN A 459 -18.23 -10.91 -11.23
N PRO A 460 -19.04 -11.48 -12.14
CA PRO A 460 -19.97 -10.73 -12.98
C PRO A 460 -21.01 -9.95 -12.18
N ASN A 461 -21.46 -8.83 -12.75
CA ASN A 461 -22.51 -7.95 -12.21
C ASN A 461 -22.28 -7.51 -10.75
N THR A 462 -21.04 -7.49 -10.29
CA THR A 462 -20.65 -7.26 -8.90
C THR A 462 -20.04 -5.88 -8.73
N ARG A 463 -20.41 -5.18 -7.65
CA ARG A 463 -19.83 -3.88 -7.30
C ARG A 463 -18.59 -4.09 -6.45
N TYR A 464 -17.51 -3.42 -6.80
CA TYR A 464 -16.25 -3.46 -6.09
C TYR A 464 -15.82 -2.06 -5.67
N ARG A 465 -15.09 -1.98 -4.56
CA ARG A 465 -14.34 -0.81 -4.14
C ARG A 465 -12.85 -1.13 -4.24
N ILE A 466 -12.10 -0.27 -4.92
CA ILE A 466 -10.64 -0.29 -4.91
C ILE A 466 -10.16 0.84 -3.99
N ILE A 467 -9.20 0.54 -3.13
CA ILE A 467 -8.55 1.46 -2.21
C ILE A 467 -7.05 1.42 -2.51
N VAL A 468 -6.43 2.58 -2.70
CA VAL A 468 -5.00 2.73 -2.96
C VAL A 468 -4.38 3.57 -1.84
N GLN A 469 -3.33 3.03 -1.23
CA GLN A 469 -2.54 3.68 -0.19
C GLN A 469 -1.06 3.65 -0.58
N ALA A 470 -0.37 4.78 -0.44
CA ALA A 470 1.04 4.95 -0.76
C ALA A 470 1.90 4.87 0.51
N PHE A 471 3.13 4.38 0.36
CA PHE A 471 4.09 4.17 1.44
C PHE A 471 5.48 4.63 1.01
N ASP A 472 6.24 5.24 1.94
CA ASP A 472 7.65 5.60 1.75
C ASP A 472 8.60 4.47 2.19
N SER A 473 9.91 4.72 2.13
CA SER A 473 10.95 3.77 2.57
C SER A 473 10.98 3.47 4.08
N PHE A 474 10.14 4.14 4.86
CA PHE A 474 10.02 3.93 6.30
C PHE A 474 8.65 3.41 6.71
N ASP A 475 7.85 2.96 5.74
CA ASP A 475 6.49 2.45 5.90
C ASP A 475 5.50 3.50 6.47
N ASN A 476 5.79 4.80 6.33
CA ASN A 476 4.81 5.86 6.61
C ASN A 476 3.69 5.79 5.56
N ALA A 477 2.44 5.71 6.01
CA ALA A 477 1.29 5.45 5.14
C ALA A 477 0.50 6.73 4.80
N SER A 478 0.17 6.92 3.52
CA SER A 478 -0.64 8.04 3.04
C SER A 478 -2.10 7.94 3.48
N LEU A 479 -2.85 9.05 3.32
CA LEU A 479 -4.31 8.97 3.18
C LEU A 479 -4.69 8.13 1.95
N VAL A 480 -5.88 7.52 1.95
CA VAL A 480 -6.27 6.61 0.88
C VAL A 480 -7.05 7.29 -0.24
N LYS A 481 -6.81 6.87 -1.48
CA LYS A 481 -7.69 7.16 -2.63
C LYS A 481 -8.57 5.95 -2.89
N ASP A 482 -9.85 6.17 -3.17
CA ASP A 482 -10.80 5.08 -3.43
C ASP A 482 -11.66 5.33 -4.68
N VAL A 483 -12.04 4.22 -5.33
CA VAL A 483 -12.96 4.24 -6.48
C VAL A 483 -13.90 3.04 -6.41
N VAL A 484 -15.17 3.26 -6.76
CA VAL A 484 -16.18 2.20 -6.86
C VAL A 484 -16.52 1.97 -8.32
N PHE A 485 -16.53 0.71 -8.74
CA PHE A 485 -16.96 0.31 -10.07
C PHE A 485 -17.85 -0.94 -10.00
N LYS A 486 -18.46 -1.29 -11.13
CA LYS A 486 -19.32 -2.48 -11.23
C LYS A 486 -18.98 -3.24 -12.50
N THR A 487 -18.68 -4.53 -12.38
CA THR A 487 -18.47 -5.43 -13.53
C THR A 487 -19.75 -5.59 -14.35
N GLU A 488 -19.58 -5.88 -15.64
CA GLU A 488 -20.69 -6.16 -16.56
C GLU A 488 -21.24 -7.58 -16.38
N GLY A 489 -22.16 -8.00 -17.25
CA GLY A 489 -22.72 -9.35 -17.26
C GLY A 489 -23.98 -9.52 -16.40
N GLU A 490 -24.44 -10.77 -16.29
CA GLU A 490 -25.56 -11.16 -15.43
C GLU A 490 -25.03 -11.91 -14.22
N THR A 491 -25.66 -11.72 -13.06
CA THR A 491 -25.42 -12.60 -11.92
C THR A 491 -25.92 -13.99 -12.29
N VAL A 492 -25.02 -14.97 -12.38
CA VAL A 492 -25.41 -16.37 -12.51
C VAL A 492 -25.91 -16.83 -11.15
N GLU A 493 -27.22 -16.79 -10.93
CA GLU A 493 -27.80 -17.42 -9.74
C GLU A 493 -27.61 -18.94 -9.86
N LEU A 494 -26.70 -19.47 -9.04
CA LEU A 494 -26.51 -20.90 -8.94
C LEU A 494 -27.80 -21.53 -8.39
N PRO A 495 -28.35 -22.57 -9.06
CA PRO A 495 -29.52 -23.25 -8.54
C PRO A 495 -29.21 -23.87 -7.17
N ASN A 496 -30.08 -23.64 -6.20
CA ASN A 496 -29.96 -24.16 -4.83
C ASN A 496 -30.83 -25.40 -4.57
N VAL A 497 -31.47 -25.94 -5.61
CA VAL A 497 -32.26 -27.17 -5.56
C VAL A 497 -31.96 -28.02 -6.80
N LEU A 498 -31.71 -29.32 -6.57
CA LEU A 498 -31.57 -30.29 -7.65
C LEU A 498 -32.93 -30.54 -8.32
N PRO A 499 -33.03 -30.48 -9.67
CA PRO A 499 -34.22 -30.92 -10.38
C PRO A 499 -34.55 -32.39 -10.08
N GLU A 500 -35.84 -32.73 -9.91
CA GLU A 500 -36.27 -34.13 -9.71
C GLU A 500 -35.80 -35.05 -10.86
N THR A 501 -35.60 -34.50 -12.06
CA THR A 501 -35.13 -35.24 -13.24
C THR A 501 -33.70 -35.73 -13.10
N VAL A 502 -32.86 -35.16 -12.23
CA VAL A 502 -31.46 -35.59 -12.03
C VAL A 502 -31.39 -37.05 -11.57
N GLU A 503 -32.39 -37.57 -10.87
CA GLU A 503 -32.41 -38.98 -10.47
C GLU A 503 -32.74 -39.94 -11.63
N ASP A 504 -33.34 -39.45 -12.72
CA ASP A 504 -33.70 -40.28 -13.87
C ASP A 504 -32.46 -40.81 -14.56
N GLY A 505 -32.36 -42.13 -14.67
CA GLY A 505 -31.24 -42.81 -15.35
C GLY A 505 -29.93 -42.83 -14.57
N LYS A 506 -29.87 -42.28 -13.34
CA LYS A 506 -28.70 -42.40 -12.46
C LYS A 506 -28.52 -43.87 -12.08
N PHE A 507 -27.31 -44.40 -12.29
CA PHE A 507 -27.02 -45.81 -12.04
C PHE A 507 -25.74 -46.08 -11.26
N LEU A 508 -24.93 -45.05 -11.03
CA LEU A 508 -23.79 -45.08 -10.14
C LEU A 508 -23.78 -43.78 -9.35
N ASP A 509 -23.57 -43.88 -8.04
CA ASP A 509 -23.51 -42.76 -7.11
C ASP A 509 -22.64 -43.17 -5.91
N MET A 510 -21.40 -42.69 -5.89
CA MET A 510 -20.37 -43.05 -4.91
C MET A 510 -19.86 -41.78 -4.22
N SER A 511 -20.31 -41.52 -2.99
CA SER A 511 -19.83 -40.36 -2.20
C SER A 511 -18.51 -40.63 -1.47
N PHE A 512 -18.18 -41.88 -1.19
CA PHE A 512 -16.98 -42.30 -0.43
C PHE A 512 -16.93 -41.88 1.06
N ASP A 513 -17.95 -41.19 1.59
CA ASP A 513 -18.04 -40.73 3.00
C ASP A 513 -17.89 -41.82 4.05
N ASP A 514 -18.33 -43.03 3.73
CA ASP A 514 -18.23 -44.20 4.61
C ASP A 514 -16.97 -45.04 4.31
N SER A 515 -16.03 -44.48 3.54
CA SER A 515 -14.85 -45.16 3.01
C SER A 515 -15.20 -46.44 2.23
N SER A 516 -16.36 -46.46 1.56
CA SER A 516 -16.85 -47.57 0.75
C SER A 516 -16.55 -47.39 -0.73
N LEU A 517 -16.33 -48.53 -1.41
CA LEU A 517 -16.28 -48.63 -2.87
C LEU A 517 -17.57 -49.22 -3.46
N THR A 518 -18.69 -49.05 -2.77
CA THR A 518 -20.02 -49.48 -3.22
C THR A 518 -20.88 -48.25 -3.48
N ASP A 519 -21.61 -48.23 -4.59
CA ASP A 519 -22.58 -47.15 -4.84
C ASP A 519 -23.73 -47.17 -3.82
N SER A 520 -24.45 -46.06 -3.72
CA SER A 520 -25.53 -45.84 -2.74
C SER A 520 -26.68 -46.85 -2.85
N GLU A 521 -26.94 -47.38 -4.05
CA GLU A 521 -27.99 -48.38 -4.32
C GLU A 521 -27.44 -49.83 -4.35
N GLY A 522 -26.12 -50.00 -4.21
CA GLY A 522 -25.43 -51.29 -4.21
C GLY A 522 -25.50 -52.06 -5.54
N GLN A 523 -25.71 -51.35 -6.65
CA GLN A 523 -25.70 -51.92 -8.01
C GLN A 523 -24.29 -52.29 -8.49
N ILE A 524 -23.28 -51.54 -8.06
CA ILE A 524 -21.87 -51.62 -8.43
C ILE A 524 -21.03 -51.61 -7.16
N THR A 525 -20.26 -52.68 -6.96
CA THR A 525 -19.24 -52.77 -5.92
C THR A 525 -17.87 -52.85 -6.58
N ALA A 526 -17.12 -51.77 -6.50
CA ALA A 526 -15.80 -51.66 -7.06
C ALA A 526 -14.73 -52.34 -6.18
N THR A 527 -13.58 -52.62 -6.77
CA THR A 527 -12.46 -53.31 -6.10
C THR A 527 -11.18 -52.52 -6.21
N ALA A 528 -10.54 -52.27 -5.07
CA ALA A 528 -9.24 -51.61 -5.01
C ALA A 528 -8.10 -52.55 -5.44
N ALA A 529 -7.12 -51.97 -6.12
CA ALA A 529 -5.81 -52.55 -6.38
C ALA A 529 -4.73 -51.55 -5.95
N GLY A 530 -3.63 -52.07 -5.39
CA GLY A 530 -2.57 -51.23 -4.83
C GLY A 530 -2.97 -50.54 -3.53
N ASN A 531 -2.23 -49.49 -3.16
CA ASN A 531 -2.43 -48.74 -1.92
C ASN A 531 -3.33 -47.53 -2.17
N ILE A 532 -4.64 -47.75 -2.28
CA ILE A 532 -5.60 -46.63 -2.24
C ILE A 532 -5.86 -46.21 -0.78
N SER A 533 -6.28 -44.97 -0.59
CA SER A 533 -6.66 -44.44 0.72
C SER A 533 -7.86 -43.49 0.60
N TYR A 534 -8.31 -42.98 1.73
CA TYR A 534 -9.35 -41.96 1.82
C TYR A 534 -8.81 -40.78 2.60
N GLU A 535 -9.22 -39.57 2.21
CA GLU A 535 -8.85 -38.30 2.83
C GLU A 535 -10.01 -37.31 2.71
N GLU A 536 -9.80 -36.05 3.09
CA GLU A 536 -10.83 -35.01 2.98
C GLU A 536 -11.28 -34.82 1.52
N GLY A 537 -12.59 -34.90 1.32
CA GLY A 537 -13.27 -34.71 0.03
C GLY A 537 -13.59 -33.24 -0.25
N MET A 538 -14.35 -32.99 -1.33
CA MET A 538 -15.01 -31.70 -1.53
C MET A 538 -16.14 -31.55 -0.52
N ASP A 539 -16.90 -32.62 -0.29
CA ASP A 539 -17.90 -32.73 0.76
C ASP A 539 -17.68 -34.07 1.47
N GLY A 540 -17.25 -34.02 2.73
CA GLY A 540 -16.98 -35.23 3.52
C GLY A 540 -15.67 -35.92 3.15
N THR A 541 -15.72 -37.18 2.68
CA THR A 541 -14.51 -38.01 2.47
C THR A 541 -14.32 -38.38 0.99
N GLY A 542 -13.15 -38.07 0.43
CA GLY A 542 -12.77 -38.42 -0.94
C GLY A 542 -11.90 -39.69 -1.06
N LEU A 543 -11.93 -40.31 -2.24
CA LEU A 543 -11.06 -41.41 -2.64
C LEU A 543 -9.71 -40.89 -3.15
N HIS A 544 -8.64 -41.18 -2.41
CA HIS A 544 -7.27 -40.82 -2.81
C HIS A 544 -6.59 -41.93 -3.62
N ILE A 545 -6.13 -41.56 -4.82
CA ILE A 545 -5.31 -42.39 -5.71
C ILE A 545 -3.89 -41.82 -5.74
N PRO A 546 -2.89 -42.51 -5.16
CA PRO A 546 -1.51 -42.05 -5.24
C PRO A 546 -0.93 -42.24 -6.64
N SER A 547 0.14 -41.52 -6.97
CA SER A 547 0.92 -41.70 -8.22
C SER A 547 1.70 -43.03 -8.31
N THR A 548 1.47 -43.96 -7.38
CA THR A 548 2.16 -45.26 -7.34
C THR A 548 1.57 -46.21 -8.37
N ARG A 549 2.41 -46.66 -9.31
CA ARG A 549 2.00 -47.60 -10.36
C ARG A 549 1.27 -48.83 -9.82
N GLY A 550 0.04 -49.01 -10.28
CA GLY A 550 -0.81 -50.15 -9.91
C GLY A 550 -1.79 -49.85 -8.77
N ALA A 551 -1.81 -48.62 -8.24
CA ALA A 551 -2.92 -48.12 -7.45
C ALA A 551 -4.08 -47.72 -8.38
N TYR A 552 -5.24 -48.36 -8.23
CA TYR A 552 -6.46 -48.03 -8.98
C TYR A 552 -7.69 -48.66 -8.30
N VAL A 553 -8.87 -48.17 -8.67
CA VAL A 553 -10.16 -48.79 -8.32
C VAL A 553 -10.81 -49.33 -9.59
N ASP A 554 -11.20 -50.60 -9.58
CA ASP A 554 -11.87 -51.28 -10.69
C ASP A 554 -13.38 -51.31 -10.45
N LEU A 555 -14.14 -50.56 -11.25
CA LEU A 555 -15.60 -50.46 -11.18
C LEU A 555 -16.31 -51.68 -11.79
N GLY A 556 -15.57 -52.58 -12.45
CA GLY A 556 -16.15 -53.71 -13.17
C GLY A 556 -16.59 -53.36 -14.60
N GLY A 557 -17.24 -54.33 -15.24
CA GLY A 557 -17.78 -54.18 -16.59
C GLY A 557 -19.28 -53.94 -16.55
N ASP A 558 -19.71 -52.76 -17.02
CA ASP A 558 -21.12 -52.38 -17.19
C ASP A 558 -21.34 -51.87 -18.61
N GLU A 559 -22.38 -52.38 -19.30
CA GLU A 559 -22.69 -51.99 -20.68
C GLU A 559 -23.06 -50.50 -20.80
N ARG A 560 -23.54 -49.87 -19.71
CA ARG A 560 -23.86 -48.43 -19.68
C ARG A 560 -22.62 -47.54 -19.71
N MET A 561 -21.44 -48.08 -19.36
CA MET A 561 -20.17 -47.34 -19.35
C MET A 561 -19.27 -47.67 -20.55
N ASN A 562 -19.75 -48.43 -21.54
CA ASN A 562 -18.90 -48.94 -22.62
C ASN A 562 -18.60 -47.90 -23.72
N GLY A 563 -19.34 -46.79 -23.76
CA GLY A 563 -19.23 -45.73 -24.75
C GLY A 563 -20.12 -45.88 -25.99
N ASP A 564 -20.76 -47.03 -26.21
CA ASP A 564 -21.67 -47.24 -27.35
C ASP A 564 -23.09 -46.71 -27.11
N SER A 565 -23.47 -46.55 -25.85
CA SER A 565 -24.70 -45.88 -25.43
C SER A 565 -24.41 -44.46 -24.95
N THR A 566 -25.44 -43.62 -24.93
CA THR A 566 -25.34 -42.30 -24.31
C THR A 566 -25.17 -42.45 -22.81
N PHE A 567 -24.22 -41.74 -22.23
CA PHE A 567 -24.05 -41.66 -20.79
C PHE A 567 -23.36 -40.36 -20.36
N THR A 568 -23.58 -39.97 -19.11
CA THR A 568 -22.91 -38.82 -18.48
C THR A 568 -22.17 -39.30 -17.24
N MET A 569 -20.97 -38.78 -16.99
CA MET A 569 -20.24 -38.96 -15.73
C MET A 569 -20.01 -37.61 -15.07
N ASN A 570 -20.12 -37.55 -13.75
CA ASN A 570 -19.81 -36.40 -12.92
C ASN A 570 -18.91 -36.84 -11.76
N PHE A 571 -17.92 -36.01 -11.40
CA PHE A 571 -17.12 -36.22 -10.19
C PHE A 571 -16.42 -34.92 -9.79
N TRP A 572 -16.10 -34.79 -8.52
CA TRP A 572 -15.16 -33.80 -8.01
C TRP A 572 -13.75 -34.35 -8.04
N ILE A 573 -12.76 -33.51 -8.38
CA ILE A 573 -11.35 -33.91 -8.39
C ILE A 573 -10.44 -32.77 -7.89
N ASN A 574 -9.44 -33.15 -7.10
CA ASN A 574 -8.29 -32.32 -6.74
C ASN A 574 -7.01 -33.12 -7.02
N ALA A 575 -6.11 -32.60 -7.85
CA ALA A 575 -4.88 -33.29 -8.25
C ALA A 575 -3.64 -32.63 -7.65
N ARG A 576 -2.67 -33.42 -7.17
CA ARG A 576 -1.41 -32.90 -6.62
C ARG A 576 -0.26 -32.94 -7.61
N SER A 577 -0.26 -33.95 -8.49
CA SER A 577 0.81 -34.14 -9.48
C SER A 577 0.34 -34.97 -10.66
N THR A 578 1.04 -34.86 -11.78
CA THR A 578 0.81 -35.68 -12.97
C THR A 578 2.11 -35.86 -13.78
N SER A 579 2.18 -36.93 -14.58
CA SER A 579 3.30 -37.21 -15.46
C SER A 579 2.89 -37.96 -16.73
N GLY A 580 3.29 -37.45 -17.89
CA GLY A 580 2.85 -37.97 -19.18
C GLY A 580 1.33 -37.96 -19.30
N ASP A 581 0.76 -39.02 -19.87
CA ASP A 581 -0.69 -39.21 -19.83
C ASP A 581 -1.06 -40.01 -18.57
N ALA A 582 -1.98 -39.49 -17.77
CA ALA A 582 -2.43 -40.10 -16.52
C ALA A 582 -3.94 -40.30 -16.55
N ALA A 583 -4.40 -41.54 -16.59
CA ALA A 583 -5.83 -41.86 -16.59
C ALA A 583 -6.44 -41.51 -15.22
N VAL A 584 -7.47 -40.66 -15.23
CA VAL A 584 -8.36 -40.46 -14.08
C VAL A 584 -9.42 -41.54 -14.09
N ILE A 585 -10.11 -41.74 -15.22
CA ILE A 585 -11.07 -42.82 -15.40
C ILE A 585 -11.10 -43.31 -16.86
N SER A 586 -11.08 -44.62 -17.09
CA SER A 586 -10.93 -45.17 -18.45
C SER A 586 -11.41 -46.62 -18.61
N ASN A 587 -11.90 -46.97 -19.81
CA ASN A 587 -12.15 -48.34 -20.26
C ASN A 587 -11.20 -48.79 -21.39
N LYS A 588 -10.23 -47.94 -21.76
CA LYS A 588 -9.36 -48.13 -22.92
C LYS A 588 -8.03 -48.78 -22.55
N ASN A 589 -7.45 -49.54 -23.47
CA ASN A 589 -6.02 -49.87 -23.44
C ASN A 589 -5.20 -48.69 -23.96
N TRP A 590 -4.56 -47.94 -23.06
CA TRP A 590 -3.82 -46.72 -23.39
C TRP A 590 -2.46 -46.96 -24.06
N GLY A 591 -2.12 -48.22 -24.36
CA GLY A 591 -0.96 -48.54 -25.20
C GLY A 591 -0.99 -47.84 -26.57
N SER A 592 -2.16 -47.38 -27.01
CA SER A 592 -2.33 -46.41 -28.09
C SER A 592 -3.69 -45.71 -27.94
N GLY A 593 -3.73 -44.38 -28.07
CA GLY A 593 -5.00 -43.63 -28.12
C GLY A 593 -5.87 -43.97 -29.34
N GLY A 594 -5.33 -44.71 -30.32
CA GLY A 594 -6.10 -45.27 -31.43
C GLY A 594 -6.82 -46.57 -31.11
N ASN A 595 -6.54 -47.23 -29.98
CA ASN A 595 -7.26 -48.43 -29.58
C ASN A 595 -8.73 -48.11 -29.25
N PRO A 596 -9.67 -49.03 -29.48
CA PRO A 596 -11.08 -48.82 -29.09
C PRO A 596 -11.24 -48.46 -27.61
N GLY A 597 -12.20 -47.61 -27.29
CA GLY A 597 -12.54 -47.20 -25.93
C GLY A 597 -12.69 -45.69 -25.76
N TRP A 598 -12.86 -45.27 -24.51
CA TRP A 598 -12.77 -43.89 -24.05
C TRP A 598 -11.76 -43.77 -22.89
N TYR A 599 -11.24 -42.55 -22.69
CA TYR A 599 -10.27 -42.21 -21.67
C TYR A 599 -10.56 -40.79 -21.20
N VAL A 600 -10.50 -40.58 -19.89
CA VAL A 600 -10.53 -39.28 -19.24
C VAL A 600 -9.30 -39.15 -18.36
N GLY A 601 -8.55 -38.05 -18.49
CA GLY A 601 -7.43 -37.78 -17.59
C GLY A 601 -6.50 -36.66 -18.03
N PHE A 602 -5.46 -36.43 -17.24
CA PHE A 602 -4.45 -35.42 -17.49
C PHE A 602 -3.49 -35.90 -18.59
N ARG A 603 -3.42 -35.17 -19.71
CA ARG A 603 -2.54 -35.50 -20.82
C ARG A 603 -1.29 -34.63 -20.79
N LEU A 604 -0.17 -35.13 -21.31
CA LEU A 604 1.07 -34.36 -21.49
C LEU A 604 1.64 -33.71 -20.21
N SER A 605 1.45 -34.32 -19.05
CA SER A 605 1.81 -33.77 -17.74
C SER A 605 1.13 -32.44 -17.40
N ASN A 606 -0.05 -32.14 -17.97
CA ASN A 606 -0.73 -30.86 -17.77
C ASN A 606 -1.86 -30.94 -16.74
N LEU A 607 -1.75 -30.20 -15.63
CA LEU A 607 -2.83 -30.00 -14.64
C LEU A 607 -3.70 -28.76 -14.94
N SER A 608 -3.45 -28.06 -16.05
CA SER A 608 -4.28 -26.94 -16.51
C SER A 608 -5.40 -27.37 -17.46
N SER A 609 -5.57 -28.68 -17.65
CA SER A 609 -6.60 -29.23 -18.54
C SER A 609 -6.92 -30.68 -18.22
N ILE A 610 -8.17 -31.08 -18.38
CA ILE A 610 -8.58 -32.49 -18.36
C ILE A 610 -9.01 -32.94 -19.75
N GLY A 611 -8.47 -34.08 -20.18
CA GLY A 611 -8.58 -34.54 -21.55
C GLY A 611 -9.48 -35.74 -21.73
N VAL A 612 -10.22 -35.73 -22.83
CA VAL A 612 -11.01 -36.86 -23.32
C VAL A 612 -10.37 -37.43 -24.58
N ASN A 613 -10.25 -38.76 -24.65
CA ASN A 613 -9.89 -39.46 -25.87
C ASN A 613 -10.90 -40.57 -26.15
N VAL A 614 -11.42 -40.60 -27.38
CA VAL A 614 -12.37 -41.61 -27.85
C VAL A 614 -11.91 -42.23 -29.17
N SER A 615 -12.16 -43.53 -29.33
CA SER A 615 -11.81 -44.26 -30.56
C SER A 615 -12.67 -45.49 -30.76
N ASP A 616 -13.00 -45.80 -32.02
CA ASP A 616 -13.62 -47.06 -32.46
C ASP A 616 -12.61 -48.07 -33.05
N GLY A 617 -11.31 -47.79 -32.91
CA GLY A 617 -10.22 -48.55 -33.53
C GLY A 617 -9.90 -48.16 -34.97
N SER A 618 -10.76 -47.38 -35.63
CA SER A 618 -10.56 -46.86 -36.99
C SER A 618 -10.38 -45.34 -37.01
N ARG A 619 -11.09 -44.62 -36.14
CA ARG A 619 -11.05 -43.18 -35.94
C ARG A 619 -10.78 -42.87 -34.48
N ARG A 620 -9.98 -41.82 -34.24
CA ARG A 620 -9.59 -41.31 -32.93
C ARG A 620 -9.92 -39.82 -32.86
N ILE A 621 -10.41 -39.39 -31.71
CA ILE A 621 -10.67 -38.00 -31.36
C ILE A 621 -10.04 -37.71 -29.99
N ASP A 622 -9.48 -36.52 -29.85
CA ASP A 622 -8.91 -35.98 -28.62
C ASP A 622 -9.36 -34.53 -28.45
N PHE A 623 -9.78 -34.15 -27.25
CA PHE A 623 -10.12 -32.77 -26.88
C PHE A 623 -9.90 -32.58 -25.37
N ASP A 624 -9.81 -31.33 -24.93
CA ASP A 624 -9.52 -30.97 -23.54
C ASP A 624 -10.46 -29.86 -23.06
N GLY A 625 -10.88 -29.93 -21.80
CA GLY A 625 -11.45 -28.81 -21.07
C GLY A 625 -10.35 -28.15 -20.24
N SER A 626 -10.32 -26.81 -20.18
CA SER A 626 -9.26 -26.06 -19.50
C SER A 626 -9.72 -25.56 -18.13
N ALA A 627 -8.94 -25.85 -17.09
CA ALA A 627 -9.08 -25.34 -15.72
C ALA A 627 -7.84 -25.69 -14.90
N GLY A 628 -7.58 -25.00 -13.78
CA GLY A 628 -6.52 -25.36 -12.84
C GLY A 628 -6.96 -26.45 -11.87
N PHE A 629 -6.39 -27.65 -11.99
CA PHE A 629 -6.71 -28.82 -11.14
C PHE A 629 -5.67 -29.08 -10.05
N GLN A 630 -4.55 -28.36 -10.06
CA GLN A 630 -3.50 -28.54 -9.07
C GLN A 630 -3.96 -27.96 -7.73
N ASP A 631 -4.04 -28.80 -6.69
CA ASP A 631 -4.38 -28.43 -5.31
C ASP A 631 -5.69 -27.63 -5.19
N ASN A 632 -6.61 -27.80 -6.16
CA ASN A 632 -7.88 -27.09 -6.25
C ASN A 632 -9.00 -28.07 -6.61
N TRP A 633 -10.10 -28.05 -5.86
CA TRP A 633 -11.28 -28.85 -6.16
C TRP A 633 -12.01 -28.32 -7.40
N LYS A 634 -12.34 -29.23 -8.32
CA LYS A 634 -13.11 -28.95 -9.53
C LYS A 634 -14.17 -30.00 -9.76
N MET A 635 -15.38 -29.55 -10.08
CA MET A 635 -16.45 -30.46 -10.53
C MET A 635 -16.30 -30.68 -12.02
N VAL A 636 -16.11 -31.93 -12.44
CA VAL A 636 -15.98 -32.31 -13.86
C VAL A 636 -17.17 -33.15 -14.27
N THR A 637 -17.90 -32.69 -15.28
CA THR A 637 -18.93 -33.47 -15.94
C THR A 637 -18.55 -33.76 -17.39
N ILE A 638 -18.56 -35.03 -17.79
CA ILE A 638 -18.29 -35.44 -19.18
C ILE A 638 -19.49 -36.19 -19.70
N MET A 639 -20.03 -35.68 -20.80
CA MET A 639 -21.16 -36.26 -21.49
C MET A 639 -20.70 -36.92 -22.77
N PHE A 640 -21.10 -38.17 -22.99
CA PHE A 640 -20.98 -38.87 -24.28
C PHE A 640 -22.39 -39.09 -24.83
N ASP A 641 -22.86 -38.18 -25.68
CA ASP A 641 -24.17 -38.30 -26.32
C ASP A 641 -24.03 -38.99 -27.69
N ARG A 642 -24.37 -40.27 -27.72
CA ARG A 642 -24.36 -41.08 -28.94
C ARG A 642 -25.62 -40.89 -29.79
N GLU A 643 -26.69 -40.30 -29.25
CA GLU A 643 -27.89 -39.97 -30.01
C GLU A 643 -27.63 -38.76 -30.91
N GLU A 644 -27.09 -37.69 -30.33
CA GLU A 644 -26.71 -36.48 -31.06
C GLU A 644 -25.29 -36.55 -31.67
N ASN A 645 -24.52 -37.58 -31.33
CA ASN A 645 -23.11 -37.78 -31.72
C ASN A 645 -22.22 -36.61 -31.30
N VAL A 646 -22.28 -36.23 -30.02
CA VAL A 646 -21.45 -35.16 -29.44
C VAL A 646 -20.87 -35.61 -28.11
N SER A 647 -19.79 -34.96 -27.70
CA SER A 647 -19.29 -35.05 -26.33
C SER A 647 -18.96 -33.66 -25.81
N ARG A 648 -19.29 -33.41 -24.55
CA ARG A 648 -19.10 -32.12 -23.89
C ARG A 648 -18.39 -32.33 -22.56
N ILE A 649 -17.52 -31.39 -22.20
CA ILE A 649 -16.86 -31.30 -20.90
C ILE A 649 -17.39 -30.05 -20.22
N PHE A 650 -17.92 -30.20 -19.01
CA PHE A 650 -18.28 -29.10 -18.13
C PHE A 650 -17.33 -29.09 -16.94
N ILE A 651 -16.94 -27.89 -16.53
CA ILE A 651 -16.14 -27.65 -15.33
C ILE A 651 -16.88 -26.63 -14.47
N ASP A 652 -17.09 -26.96 -13.20
CA ASP A 652 -17.79 -26.10 -12.23
C ASP A 652 -19.17 -25.65 -12.76
N GLY A 653 -19.92 -26.59 -13.34
CA GLY A 653 -21.26 -26.36 -13.89
C GLY A 653 -21.31 -25.72 -15.28
N ASN A 654 -20.19 -25.19 -15.79
CA ASN A 654 -20.13 -24.45 -17.06
C ASN A 654 -19.52 -25.28 -18.19
N GLU A 655 -20.01 -25.13 -19.43
CA GLU A 655 -19.40 -25.82 -20.58
C GLU A 655 -17.97 -25.31 -20.81
N SER A 656 -16.99 -26.20 -20.67
CA SER A 656 -15.58 -25.93 -20.97
C SER A 656 -15.22 -26.33 -22.41
N MET A 657 -15.83 -27.40 -22.93
CA MET A 657 -15.57 -27.87 -24.29
C MET A 657 -16.74 -28.63 -24.92
N TYR A 658 -16.94 -28.43 -26.22
CA TYR A 658 -17.87 -29.18 -27.07
C TYR A 658 -17.12 -29.85 -28.22
N TYR A 659 -17.44 -31.11 -28.53
CA TYR A 659 -16.82 -31.84 -29.64
C TYR A 659 -17.80 -32.75 -30.41
N ASP A 660 -17.68 -32.77 -31.74
CA ASP A 660 -18.47 -33.62 -32.65
C ASP A 660 -17.90 -35.05 -32.73
N LEU A 661 -18.73 -36.04 -32.42
CA LEU A 661 -18.39 -37.47 -32.48
C LEU A 661 -18.89 -38.17 -33.75
N SER A 662 -19.43 -37.47 -34.74
CA SER A 662 -20.05 -38.08 -35.94
C SER A 662 -19.09 -38.96 -36.74
N SER A 663 -17.78 -38.75 -36.58
CA SER A 663 -16.75 -39.58 -37.22
C SER A 663 -16.49 -40.92 -36.53
N ILE A 664 -16.95 -41.11 -35.29
CA ILE A 664 -16.89 -42.36 -34.53
C ILE A 664 -18.12 -43.21 -34.87
N THR A 665 -18.05 -43.88 -36.01
CA THR A 665 -19.17 -44.69 -36.54
C THR A 665 -19.16 -46.13 -36.03
N GLY A 666 -18.04 -46.59 -35.47
CA GLY A 666 -17.88 -47.92 -34.90
C GLY A 666 -18.13 -47.98 -33.39
N SER A 667 -17.83 -49.15 -32.82
CA SER A 667 -18.00 -49.44 -31.41
C SER A 667 -16.78 -48.99 -30.59
N MET A 668 -17.04 -48.31 -29.47
CA MET A 668 -16.06 -47.97 -28.44
C MET A 668 -16.05 -48.98 -27.30
N ALA A 669 -16.97 -49.95 -27.28
CA ALA A 669 -16.99 -50.98 -26.26
C ALA A 669 -15.69 -51.81 -26.27
N THR A 670 -15.18 -52.11 -25.07
CA THR A 670 -13.98 -52.94 -24.88
C THR A 670 -14.29 -54.11 -23.96
N ASP A 671 -13.44 -55.15 -23.99
CA ASP A 671 -13.50 -56.26 -23.03
C ASP A 671 -12.90 -55.88 -21.65
N TYR A 672 -12.50 -54.62 -21.45
CA TYR A 672 -11.88 -54.14 -20.22
C TYR A 672 -12.94 -53.54 -19.28
N SER A 673 -12.77 -53.76 -17.98
CA SER A 673 -13.55 -53.03 -16.98
C SER A 673 -13.09 -51.58 -16.83
N VAL A 674 -14.00 -50.71 -16.38
CA VAL A 674 -13.73 -49.30 -16.13
C VAL A 674 -12.90 -49.16 -14.85
N LYS A 675 -11.83 -48.36 -14.90
CA LYS A 675 -10.95 -48.13 -13.75
C LYS A 675 -10.77 -46.65 -13.47
N ILE A 676 -10.73 -46.31 -12.18
CA ILE A 676 -10.30 -45.02 -11.65
C ILE A 676 -8.80 -45.12 -11.35
N GLY A 677 -8.01 -44.16 -11.82
CA GLY A 677 -6.55 -44.10 -11.61
C GLY A 677 -5.73 -44.98 -12.55
N SER A 678 -6.32 -45.63 -13.55
CA SER A 678 -5.59 -46.47 -14.50
C SER A 678 -6.35 -46.65 -15.80
N ASP A 679 -5.64 -47.08 -16.85
CA ASP A 679 -6.27 -47.54 -18.08
C ASP A 679 -7.03 -48.86 -17.86
N GLY A 680 -7.91 -49.25 -18.80
CA GLY A 680 -8.75 -50.44 -18.68
C GLY A 680 -7.95 -51.76 -18.48
N THR A 681 -6.67 -51.79 -18.85
CA THR A 681 -5.81 -52.96 -18.62
C THR A 681 -5.27 -53.06 -17.19
N GLY A 682 -5.28 -51.97 -16.42
CA GLY A 682 -4.63 -51.87 -15.11
C GLY A 682 -3.10 -51.75 -15.18
N ASN A 683 -2.48 -51.87 -16.38
CA ASN A 683 -1.02 -51.90 -16.54
C ASN A 683 -0.41 -50.52 -16.79
N TYR A 684 -1.23 -49.58 -17.27
CA TYR A 684 -0.90 -48.17 -17.43
C TYR A 684 -1.39 -47.43 -16.18
N GLY A 685 -0.73 -47.73 -15.05
CA GLY A 685 -1.13 -47.29 -13.71
C GLY A 685 -1.10 -45.77 -13.50
N SER A 686 -1.61 -45.33 -12.35
CA SER A 686 -1.71 -43.92 -11.98
C SER A 686 -0.36 -43.23 -12.13
N ARG A 687 -0.33 -42.22 -13.01
CA ARG A 687 0.78 -41.30 -13.20
C ARG A 687 0.46 -39.90 -12.69
N ALA A 688 -0.72 -39.78 -12.09
CA ALA A 688 -1.19 -38.63 -11.35
C ALA A 688 -1.51 -39.07 -9.92
N GLU A 689 -1.35 -38.13 -9.00
CA GLU A 689 -1.85 -38.22 -7.63
C GLU A 689 -3.04 -37.29 -7.53
N PHE A 690 -4.19 -37.82 -7.12
CA PHE A 690 -5.42 -37.06 -7.01
C PHE A 690 -6.38 -37.68 -6.01
N THR A 691 -7.28 -36.85 -5.52
CA THR A 691 -8.44 -37.26 -4.73
C THR A 691 -9.69 -36.97 -5.53
N LEU A 692 -10.55 -37.98 -5.59
CA LEU A 692 -11.81 -37.95 -6.34
C LEU A 692 -12.96 -38.13 -5.36
N ASP A 693 -14.00 -37.33 -5.53
CA ASP A 693 -15.17 -37.33 -4.66
C ASP A 693 -16.46 -37.35 -5.50
N SER A 694 -17.53 -37.90 -4.94
CA SER A 694 -18.90 -37.88 -5.48
C SER A 694 -18.98 -38.31 -6.95
N LEU A 695 -18.46 -39.51 -7.25
CA LEU A 695 -18.55 -40.09 -8.60
C LEU A 695 -19.99 -40.50 -8.89
N GLN A 696 -20.57 -39.94 -9.94
CA GLN A 696 -21.94 -40.21 -10.37
C GLN A 696 -21.99 -40.51 -11.87
N MET A 697 -22.88 -41.40 -12.29
CA MET A 697 -23.11 -41.68 -13.72
C MET A 697 -24.58 -41.92 -14.04
N TRP A 698 -24.98 -41.46 -15.23
CA TRP A 698 -26.34 -41.56 -15.79
C TRP A 698 -26.31 -42.25 -17.15
N ASP A 699 -27.31 -43.08 -17.46
CA ASP A 699 -27.47 -43.75 -18.76
C ASP A 699 -28.16 -42.86 -19.82
N ARG A 700 -28.02 -41.55 -19.65
CA ARG A 700 -28.55 -40.50 -20.52
C ARG A 700 -27.64 -39.27 -20.54
N ALA A 701 -27.91 -38.36 -21.47
CA ALA A 701 -27.35 -37.02 -21.47
C ALA A 701 -28.04 -36.19 -20.37
N LEU A 702 -27.25 -35.52 -19.53
CA LEU A 702 -27.76 -34.48 -18.64
C LEU A 702 -27.94 -33.17 -19.41
N THR A 703 -28.92 -32.37 -19.00
CA THR A 703 -29.13 -31.01 -19.52
C THR A 703 -28.19 -30.01 -18.86
N ASP A 704 -27.93 -28.88 -19.53
CA ASP A 704 -27.06 -27.81 -19.01
C ASP A 704 -27.61 -27.29 -17.67
N GLU A 705 -28.93 -27.18 -17.51
CA GLU A 705 -29.56 -26.78 -16.25
C GLU A 705 -29.38 -27.81 -15.12
N GLU A 706 -29.41 -29.11 -15.43
CA GLU A 706 -29.15 -30.16 -14.45
C GLU A 706 -27.69 -30.14 -13.99
N ILE A 707 -26.74 -29.95 -14.91
CA ILE A 707 -25.32 -29.90 -14.61
C ILE A 707 -25.00 -28.66 -13.75
N LEU A 708 -25.56 -27.50 -14.11
CA LEU A 708 -25.41 -26.28 -13.34
C LEU A 708 -26.04 -26.41 -11.95
N ALA A 709 -27.17 -27.12 -11.81
CA ALA A 709 -27.80 -27.36 -10.52
C ALA A 709 -27.00 -28.33 -9.64
N ILE A 710 -26.34 -29.34 -10.23
CA ILE A 710 -25.44 -30.24 -9.48
C ILE A 710 -24.28 -29.45 -8.88
N TYR A 711 -23.65 -28.57 -9.67
CA TYR A 711 -22.62 -27.68 -9.14
C TYR A 711 -23.19 -26.70 -8.10
N GLY A 712 -24.25 -26.00 -8.49
CA GLY A 712 -24.88 -24.96 -7.68
C GLY A 712 -25.28 -25.47 -6.30
N THR A 713 -25.99 -26.59 -6.20
CA THR A 713 -26.37 -27.16 -4.91
C THR A 713 -25.21 -27.63 -4.04
N ALA A 714 -24.08 -28.04 -4.65
CA ALA A 714 -22.90 -28.49 -3.93
C ALA A 714 -22.06 -27.33 -3.37
N VAL A 715 -22.13 -26.14 -3.99
CA VAL A 715 -21.37 -24.95 -3.56
C VAL A 715 -22.26 -23.82 -3.03
N TYR A 716 -23.57 -23.99 -3.04
CA TYR A 716 -24.52 -22.97 -2.62
C TYR A 716 -24.43 -22.79 -1.11
N GLU A 717 -23.96 -21.62 -0.71
CA GLU A 717 -24.09 -21.10 0.63
C GLU A 717 -25.25 -20.09 0.64
N GLU A 718 -26.28 -20.35 1.44
CA GLU A 718 -27.33 -19.36 1.66
C GLU A 718 -26.72 -18.20 2.44
N ASP A 719 -26.79 -16.98 1.90
CA ASP A 719 -26.50 -15.78 2.68
C ASP A 719 -27.57 -15.64 3.78
N THR A 720 -27.22 -16.13 4.97
CA THR A 720 -28.08 -16.10 6.16
C THR A 720 -27.83 -14.85 7.01
N THR A 721 -27.09 -13.87 6.48
CA THR A 721 -26.74 -12.64 7.20
C THR A 721 -27.99 -11.82 7.52
N ASP A 722 -28.20 -11.54 8.81
CA ASP A 722 -29.18 -10.55 9.25
C ASP A 722 -28.59 -9.14 9.04
N TYR A 723 -28.77 -8.59 7.83
CA TYR A 723 -28.28 -7.25 7.49
C TYR A 723 -28.90 -6.15 8.36
N ALA A 724 -30.06 -6.37 8.98
CA ALA A 724 -30.63 -5.38 9.90
C ALA A 724 -29.85 -5.35 11.22
N GLU A 725 -29.49 -6.53 11.76
CA GLU A 725 -28.65 -6.65 12.95
C GLU A 725 -27.24 -6.12 12.69
N LYS A 726 -26.60 -6.55 11.58
CA LYS A 726 -25.26 -6.06 11.18
C LYS A 726 -25.25 -4.54 10.98
N LEU A 727 -26.28 -3.97 10.36
CA LEU A 727 -26.34 -2.52 10.16
C LEU A 727 -26.43 -1.76 11.49
N GLN A 728 -27.21 -2.27 12.45
CA GLN A 728 -27.31 -1.65 13.75
C GLN A 728 -25.96 -1.66 14.46
N GLU A 729 -25.23 -2.77 14.42
CA GLU A 729 -23.89 -2.89 14.98
C GLU A 729 -22.93 -1.85 14.38
N LEU A 730 -22.92 -1.72 13.05
CA LEU A 730 -22.07 -0.76 12.35
C LEU A 730 -22.43 0.70 12.66
N ILE A 731 -23.72 1.02 12.84
CA ILE A 731 -24.12 2.37 13.29
C ILE A 731 -23.57 2.64 14.70
N GLU A 732 -23.65 1.67 15.62
CA GLU A 732 -23.12 1.83 16.98
C GLU A 732 -21.59 2.01 16.98
N GLN A 733 -20.87 1.27 16.14
CA GLN A 733 -19.42 1.44 15.94
C GLN A 733 -19.09 2.82 15.35
N ALA A 734 -19.80 3.24 14.30
CA ALA A 734 -19.62 4.56 13.68
C ALA A 734 -19.86 5.70 14.67
N GLU A 735 -20.92 5.62 15.48
CA GLU A 735 -21.22 6.62 16.51
C GLU A 735 -20.14 6.67 17.60
N ALA A 736 -19.56 5.53 17.98
CA ALA A 736 -18.46 5.47 18.95
C ALA A 736 -17.19 6.15 18.40
N LEU A 737 -16.83 5.87 17.14
CA LEU A 737 -15.67 6.47 16.49
C LEU A 737 -15.85 7.98 16.26
N LEU A 738 -17.05 8.40 15.88
CA LEU A 738 -17.41 9.83 15.78
C LEU A 738 -17.37 10.53 17.14
N ALA A 739 -17.79 9.87 18.21
CA ALA A 739 -17.69 10.42 19.55
C ALA A 739 -16.24 10.58 20.00
N GLU A 740 -15.35 9.66 19.61
CA GLU A 740 -13.90 9.79 19.85
C GLU A 740 -13.31 10.98 19.07
N TYR A 741 -13.66 11.11 17.79
CA TYR A 741 -13.29 12.25 16.96
C TYR A 741 -13.79 13.59 17.56
N GLU A 742 -15.05 13.64 17.99
CA GLU A 742 -15.65 14.82 18.62
C GLU A 742 -15.05 15.13 20.01
N ALA A 743 -14.58 14.10 20.74
CA ALA A 743 -13.88 14.28 22.01
C ALA A 743 -12.50 14.93 21.82
N GLY A 744 -11.86 14.72 20.66
CA GLY A 744 -10.59 15.34 20.29
C GLY A 744 -9.47 14.94 21.25
N ALA A 745 -9.15 13.64 21.31
CA ALA A 745 -8.04 13.15 22.10
C ALA A 745 -6.74 13.83 21.64
N GLU A 746 -6.05 14.47 22.57
CA GLU A 746 -4.87 15.28 22.25
C GLU A 746 -3.77 14.46 21.58
N GLY A 747 -3.19 14.97 20.49
CA GLY A 747 -2.19 14.24 19.72
C GLY A 747 -2.73 13.07 18.90
N VAL A 748 -4.06 12.94 18.74
CA VAL A 748 -4.71 12.00 17.84
C VAL A 748 -5.54 12.78 16.83
N TYR A 749 -5.37 12.46 15.55
CA TYR A 749 -5.93 13.21 14.44
C TYR A 749 -6.67 12.25 13.53
N TYR A 750 -7.85 12.68 13.08
CA TYR A 750 -8.67 11.96 12.11
C TYR A 750 -8.89 12.83 10.89
N ASN A 751 -9.06 12.20 9.73
CA ASN A 751 -9.44 12.89 8.52
C ASN A 751 -10.86 13.48 8.66
N GLU A 752 -10.96 14.82 8.55
CA GLU A 752 -12.23 15.54 8.71
C GLU A 752 -13.25 15.17 7.62
N GLU A 753 -12.81 15.00 6.37
CA GLU A 753 -13.71 14.65 5.26
C GLU A 753 -14.31 13.26 5.47
N THR A 754 -13.50 12.28 5.87
CA THR A 754 -13.95 10.93 6.22
C THR A 754 -14.92 10.96 7.40
N ALA A 755 -14.61 11.72 8.46
CA ALA A 755 -15.50 11.84 9.63
C ALA A 755 -16.87 12.46 9.26
N VAL A 756 -16.87 13.50 8.42
CA VAL A 756 -18.12 14.11 7.92
C VAL A 756 -18.93 13.11 7.12
N ARG A 757 -18.31 12.38 6.20
CA ARG A 757 -19.00 11.35 5.39
C ARG A 757 -19.53 10.21 6.26
N LEU A 758 -18.76 9.73 7.23
CA LEU A 758 -19.20 8.69 8.17
C LEU A 758 -20.43 9.13 8.94
N LYS A 759 -20.45 10.37 9.45
CA LYS A 759 -21.60 10.95 10.15
C LYS A 759 -22.84 11.02 9.28
N GLU A 760 -22.71 11.49 8.04
CA GLU A 760 -23.81 11.56 7.09
C GLU A 760 -24.39 10.17 6.76
N GLN A 761 -23.51 9.18 6.51
CA GLN A 761 -23.94 7.82 6.19
C GLN A 761 -24.56 7.10 7.39
N ALA A 762 -24.03 7.29 8.60
CA ALA A 762 -24.60 6.70 9.81
C ALA A 762 -26.00 7.24 10.11
N GLU A 763 -26.25 8.53 9.90
CA GLU A 763 -27.59 9.11 10.02
C GLU A 763 -28.54 8.61 8.92
N ALA A 764 -28.07 8.49 7.67
CA ALA A 764 -28.88 7.97 6.57
C ALA A 764 -29.25 6.48 6.77
N ALA A 765 -28.32 5.69 7.29
CA ALA A 765 -28.50 4.25 7.55
C ALA A 765 -29.65 3.94 8.51
N LYS A 766 -29.92 4.80 9.50
CA LYS A 766 -31.06 4.68 10.43
C LYS A 766 -32.42 4.68 9.71
N GLY A 767 -32.48 5.20 8.48
CA GLY A 767 -33.66 5.24 7.64
C GLY A 767 -33.90 3.99 6.79
N ALA A 768 -32.91 3.09 6.65
CA ALA A 768 -32.98 1.93 5.76
C ALA A 768 -34.13 0.97 6.15
N GLN A 769 -34.93 0.54 5.17
CA GLN A 769 -36.10 -0.32 5.41
C GLN A 769 -36.03 -1.65 4.67
N THR A 770 -35.29 -1.72 3.57
CA THR A 770 -35.16 -2.93 2.75
C THR A 770 -33.81 -3.61 2.98
N THR A 771 -33.74 -4.92 2.79
CA THR A 771 -32.49 -5.68 2.89
C THR A 771 -31.41 -5.15 1.95
N GLU A 772 -31.79 -4.71 0.74
CA GLU A 772 -30.87 -4.11 -0.23
C GLU A 772 -30.30 -2.77 0.26
N GLU A 773 -31.14 -1.88 0.81
CA GLU A 773 -30.66 -0.64 1.44
C GLU A 773 -29.74 -0.95 2.62
N GLN A 774 -30.12 -1.90 3.47
CA GLN A 774 -29.33 -2.29 4.63
C GLN A 774 -27.96 -2.83 4.24
N GLN A 775 -27.91 -3.71 3.24
CA GLN A 775 -26.66 -4.27 2.72
C GLN A 775 -25.74 -3.18 2.15
N ILE A 776 -26.28 -2.22 1.40
CA ILE A 776 -25.50 -1.08 0.89
C ILE A 776 -24.92 -0.26 2.04
N PHE A 777 -25.73 0.07 3.06
CA PHE A 777 -25.22 0.83 4.21
C PHE A 777 -24.24 0.02 5.06
N CYS A 778 -24.40 -1.30 5.18
CA CYS A 778 -23.39 -2.14 5.82
C CYS A 778 -22.05 -2.00 5.11
N GLY A 779 -22.02 -2.19 3.79
CA GLY A 779 -20.78 -2.05 3.01
C GLY A 779 -20.17 -0.64 3.05
N GLU A 780 -21.00 0.40 3.08
CA GLU A 780 -20.53 1.78 3.18
C GLU A 780 -19.99 2.14 4.57
N LEU A 781 -20.70 1.76 5.65
CA LEU A 781 -20.27 2.04 7.02
C LEU A 781 -19.05 1.21 7.41
N SER A 782 -19.00 -0.08 7.06
CA SER A 782 -17.80 -0.91 7.29
C SER A 782 -16.56 -0.25 6.69
N TYR A 783 -16.66 0.22 5.46
CA TYR A 783 -15.56 0.91 4.80
C TYR A 783 -15.20 2.24 5.45
N LEU A 784 -16.17 3.08 5.79
CA LEU A 784 -15.86 4.39 6.36
C LEU A 784 -15.29 4.30 7.77
N ILE A 785 -15.68 3.28 8.55
CA ILE A 785 -15.05 2.94 9.82
C ILE A 785 -13.60 2.52 9.58
N GLU A 786 -13.38 1.54 8.70
CA GLU A 786 -12.03 1.05 8.33
C GLU A 786 -11.15 2.19 7.80
N LYS A 787 -11.67 3.04 6.91
CA LYS A 787 -10.97 4.21 6.36
C LYS A 787 -10.58 5.19 7.47
N MET A 788 -11.51 5.51 8.37
CA MET A 788 -11.26 6.46 9.45
C MET A 788 -10.21 5.95 10.44
N GLU A 789 -10.11 4.62 10.62
CA GLU A 789 -9.06 3.98 11.41
C GLU A 789 -7.71 3.94 10.67
N MET A 790 -7.70 3.62 9.37
CA MET A 790 -6.50 3.62 8.52
C MET A 790 -5.87 5.01 8.39
N GLU A 791 -6.70 6.05 8.29
CA GLU A 791 -6.27 7.44 8.15
C GLU A 791 -5.99 8.13 9.50
N ARG A 792 -6.19 7.42 10.62
CA ARG A 792 -5.93 7.96 11.94
C ARG A 792 -4.44 8.15 12.13
N GLN A 793 -4.05 9.37 12.48
CA GLN A 793 -2.66 9.71 12.79
C GLN A 793 -2.52 10.06 14.27
N TRP A 794 -1.32 9.88 14.81
CA TRP A 794 -1.03 10.31 16.17
C TRP A 794 0.40 10.84 16.32
N THR A 795 0.61 11.66 17.35
CA THR A 795 1.92 12.21 17.71
C THR A 795 2.28 11.81 19.13
N THR A 796 3.42 11.16 19.27
CA THR A 796 3.89 10.65 20.56
C THR A 796 4.65 11.72 21.34
N VAL A 797 4.64 11.60 22.67
CA VAL A 797 5.43 12.45 23.56
C VAL A 797 6.90 12.07 23.47
N ASP A 798 7.78 13.08 23.58
CA ASP A 798 9.21 12.84 23.75
C ASP A 798 9.46 12.09 25.07
N LYS A 799 9.95 10.84 24.93
CA LYS A 799 10.30 9.96 26.05
C LYS A 799 11.74 10.15 26.52
N SER A 800 12.48 11.11 25.97
CA SER A 800 13.85 11.42 26.36
C SER A 800 13.92 11.75 27.85
N GLY A 801 14.47 10.82 28.63
CA GLY A 801 14.60 10.93 30.09
C GLY A 801 13.59 10.11 30.89
N PHE A 802 12.66 9.40 30.24
CA PHE A 802 11.80 8.43 30.91
C PHE A 802 12.64 7.29 31.48
N THR A 803 12.20 6.73 32.61
CA THR A 803 12.88 5.59 33.26
C THR A 803 11.87 4.57 33.73
N VAL A 804 12.27 3.31 33.85
CA VAL A 804 11.42 2.28 34.48
C VAL A 804 11.57 2.37 36.00
N ALA A 805 10.46 2.62 36.69
CA ALA A 805 10.40 2.69 38.14
C ALA A 805 10.26 1.30 38.77
N GLU A 806 9.36 0.46 38.22
CA GLU A 806 9.09 -0.90 38.68
C GLU A 806 8.63 -1.77 37.51
N CYS A 807 8.88 -3.07 37.57
CA CYS A 807 8.42 -4.03 36.58
C CYS A 807 8.18 -5.36 37.29
N ASP A 808 6.92 -5.80 37.41
CA ASP A 808 6.60 -7.09 38.04
C ASP A 808 6.82 -8.28 37.09
N SER A 809 6.91 -7.98 35.80
CA SER A 809 6.93 -8.98 34.74
C SER A 809 8.34 -9.54 34.45
N TRP A 810 9.34 -9.07 35.21
CA TRP A 810 10.75 -9.43 35.04
C TRP A 810 11.20 -10.44 36.10
N HIS A 811 11.14 -11.73 35.75
CA HIS A 811 11.48 -12.83 36.64
C HIS A 811 12.44 -13.86 36.00
N GLY A 812 13.65 -13.97 36.55
CA GLY A 812 14.33 -15.25 36.76
C GLY A 812 15.17 -15.88 35.64
N ASP A 813 15.05 -15.51 34.36
CA ASP A 813 15.74 -16.24 33.28
C ASP A 813 17.21 -15.82 33.03
N HIS A 814 17.70 -14.79 33.72
CA HIS A 814 19.09 -14.34 33.57
C HIS A 814 19.88 -14.54 34.86
N VAL A 815 20.71 -15.60 34.86
CA VAL A 815 21.69 -15.83 35.92
C VAL A 815 22.66 -14.64 35.95
N GLU A 816 23.03 -14.18 37.14
CA GLU A 816 24.02 -13.11 37.37
C GLU A 816 25.38 -13.53 36.76
N GLY A 817 25.59 -13.27 35.47
CA GLY A 817 26.72 -13.77 34.70
C GLY A 817 26.46 -14.04 33.22
N ASP A 818 25.20 -14.09 32.75
CA ASP A 818 24.84 -14.24 31.33
C ASP A 818 24.74 -12.88 30.60
N TYR A 819 25.44 -11.89 31.12
CA TYR A 819 25.56 -10.58 30.50
C TYR A 819 26.68 -10.61 29.46
N GLY A 820 26.37 -11.17 28.29
CA GLY A 820 26.89 -10.57 27.06
C GLY A 820 26.45 -9.10 27.00
N THR A 821 27.23 -8.24 26.38
CA THR A 821 27.15 -6.77 26.43
C THR A 821 25.87 -6.11 25.87
N SER A 822 24.77 -6.85 25.67
CA SER A 822 23.49 -6.29 25.21
C SER A 822 22.32 -6.86 26.02
N ARG A 823 21.77 -6.07 26.95
CA ARG A 823 20.49 -6.32 27.62
C ARG A 823 19.35 -6.13 26.61
N LEU A 824 19.21 -7.07 25.67
CA LEU A 824 18.28 -6.94 24.55
C LEU A 824 16.80 -6.95 24.97
N TYR A 825 16.48 -7.57 26.13
CA TYR A 825 15.11 -7.87 26.55
C TYR A 825 14.63 -7.17 27.84
N ALA A 826 15.42 -6.26 28.40
CA ALA A 826 15.18 -5.69 29.72
C ALA A 826 13.99 -4.69 29.76
N PRO A 827 13.39 -4.41 30.94
CA PRO A 827 12.25 -3.49 31.03
C PRO A 827 12.52 -2.10 30.45
N GLU A 828 13.75 -1.59 30.58
CA GLU A 828 14.12 -0.28 30.04
C GLU A 828 14.06 -0.22 28.51
N LYS A 829 14.00 -1.38 27.84
CA LYS A 829 13.84 -1.49 26.40
C LYS A 829 12.43 -1.23 25.91
N ALA A 830 11.43 -1.19 26.78
CA ALA A 830 10.10 -0.76 26.39
C ALA A 830 10.01 0.74 26.07
N ILE A 831 11.05 1.53 26.39
CA ILE A 831 11.02 2.99 26.31
C ILE A 831 12.34 3.59 25.79
N ASP A 832 13.22 2.80 25.15
CA ASP A 832 14.55 3.28 24.73
C ASP A 832 14.59 3.87 23.32
N SER A 833 13.43 4.01 22.68
CA SER A 833 13.27 4.57 21.32
C SER A 833 14.10 3.82 20.28
N ASN A 834 14.22 2.50 20.45
CA ASN A 834 15.02 1.63 19.61
C ASN A 834 14.27 0.34 19.28
N ASN A 835 13.66 0.32 18.09
CA ASN A 835 12.85 -0.79 17.60
C ASN A 835 13.63 -2.11 17.38
N SER A 836 14.96 -2.09 17.51
CA SER A 836 15.80 -3.30 17.45
C SER A 836 16.02 -3.98 18.81
N THR A 837 15.65 -3.32 19.91
CA THR A 837 15.55 -3.93 21.24
C THR A 837 14.09 -4.23 21.56
N ALA A 838 13.84 -5.00 22.61
CA ALA A 838 12.48 -5.28 23.03
C ALA A 838 12.39 -5.43 24.54
N TRP A 839 11.22 -5.22 25.11
CA TRP A 839 10.89 -5.72 26.43
C TRP A 839 10.10 -7.02 26.28
N HIS A 840 10.42 -7.99 27.13
CA HIS A 840 9.75 -9.27 27.18
C HIS A 840 9.40 -9.62 28.64
N THR A 841 8.17 -10.07 28.90
CA THR A 841 7.76 -10.56 30.22
C THR A 841 8.11 -12.04 30.41
N SER A 842 8.51 -12.52 31.58
CA SER A 842 8.99 -13.91 31.79
C SER A 842 8.30 -15.02 30.96
N TRP A 843 9.06 -15.83 30.20
CA TRP A 843 8.52 -16.95 29.40
C TRP A 843 8.42 -18.27 30.18
N THR A 844 8.89 -18.32 31.43
CA THR A 844 9.19 -19.58 32.12
C THR A 844 7.93 -20.45 32.33
N ALA A 845 8.03 -21.73 31.97
CA ALA A 845 6.98 -22.74 32.21
C ALA A 845 7.37 -23.70 33.35
N GLY A 846 6.37 -24.16 34.10
CA GLY A 846 6.51 -25.19 35.11
C GLY A 846 6.80 -26.57 34.52
N GLU A 847 7.17 -27.53 35.35
CA GLU A 847 7.44 -28.93 34.92
C GLU A 847 6.23 -29.60 34.24
N ASP A 848 5.02 -29.08 34.45
CA ASP A 848 3.76 -29.54 33.87
C ASP A 848 3.34 -28.76 32.61
N GLY A 849 4.19 -27.85 32.11
CA GLY A 849 3.92 -27.01 30.95
C GLY A 849 3.08 -25.76 31.24
N THR A 850 2.64 -25.53 32.48
CA THR A 850 1.85 -24.34 32.83
C THR A 850 2.73 -23.09 32.98
N ALA A 851 2.23 -21.92 32.57
CA ALA A 851 2.92 -20.64 32.85
C ALA A 851 3.17 -20.46 34.36
N LEU A 852 4.44 -20.23 34.73
CA LEU A 852 4.83 -19.97 36.13
C LEU A 852 4.36 -18.61 36.62
N TYR A 853 4.35 -17.63 35.70
CA TYR A 853 3.82 -16.29 35.93
C TYR A 853 2.67 -16.10 34.96
N LYS A 854 1.49 -15.87 35.52
CA LYS A 854 0.25 -15.71 34.77
C LYS A 854 -0.08 -14.23 34.68
N PHE A 855 -0.73 -13.84 33.60
CA PHE A 855 -1.28 -12.49 33.51
C PHE A 855 -2.18 -12.18 34.73
N PRO A 856 -2.18 -10.94 35.22
CA PRO A 856 -1.57 -9.77 34.58
C PRO A 856 -0.07 -9.58 34.85
N HIS A 857 0.60 -8.95 33.88
CA HIS A 857 1.98 -8.46 33.97
C HIS A 857 1.98 -6.94 33.89
N SER A 858 2.88 -6.23 34.56
CA SER A 858 2.93 -4.77 34.58
C SER A 858 4.34 -4.16 34.58
N ILE A 859 4.41 -2.97 34.00
CA ILE A 859 5.56 -2.07 34.01
C ILE A 859 5.12 -0.68 34.45
N ILE A 860 5.91 -0.04 35.32
CA ILE A 860 5.70 1.32 35.79
C ILE A 860 6.83 2.21 35.27
N ILE A 861 6.46 3.27 34.55
CA ILE A 861 7.35 4.23 33.92
C ILE A 861 7.28 5.54 34.72
N ASP A 862 8.44 6.08 35.11
CA ASP A 862 8.60 7.43 35.65
C ASP A 862 8.97 8.40 34.52
N MET A 863 8.03 9.27 34.18
CA MET A 863 8.20 10.28 33.13
C MET A 863 9.00 11.51 33.60
N GLN A 864 9.50 11.51 34.84
CA GLN A 864 10.24 12.59 35.53
C GLN A 864 9.43 13.85 35.85
N GLU A 865 8.47 14.19 35.00
CA GLU A 865 7.52 15.30 35.16
C GLU A 865 6.08 14.77 35.02
N SER A 866 5.08 15.58 35.39
CA SER A 866 3.67 15.21 35.19
C SER A 866 3.26 15.45 33.74
N TYR A 867 2.66 14.43 33.12
CA TYR A 867 2.08 14.49 31.78
C TYR A 867 0.57 14.30 31.85
N SER A 868 -0.09 14.77 30.80
CA SER A 868 -1.49 14.51 30.49
C SER A 868 -1.51 13.61 29.25
N ILE A 869 -1.68 12.31 29.45
CA ILE A 869 -1.62 11.32 28.36
C ILE A 869 -3.01 10.99 27.83
N SER A 870 -3.12 10.80 26.52
CA SER A 870 -4.40 10.61 25.82
C SER A 870 -4.50 9.28 25.08
N GLY A 871 -3.40 8.54 24.95
CA GLY A 871 -3.35 7.27 24.23
C GLY A 871 -2.02 6.54 24.44
N ILE A 872 -1.96 5.33 23.91
CA ILE A 872 -0.81 4.41 23.99
C ILE A 872 -0.60 3.72 22.64
N GLU A 873 0.66 3.56 22.27
CA GLU A 873 1.10 2.82 21.10
C GLU A 873 2.02 1.69 21.53
N ARG A 874 1.89 0.55 20.86
CA ARG A 874 2.81 -0.57 20.90
C ARG A 874 3.51 -0.66 19.55
N VAL A 875 4.84 -0.75 19.59
CA VAL A 875 5.66 -1.12 18.44
C VAL A 875 6.09 -2.59 18.58
N GLY A 876 5.89 -3.38 17.55
CA GLY A 876 6.26 -4.79 17.48
C GLY A 876 7.70 -5.04 17.02
N ARG A 877 8.07 -6.32 16.91
CA ARG A 877 9.37 -6.77 16.38
C ARG A 877 9.30 -8.25 15.97
N GLY A 878 8.93 -8.55 14.73
CA GLY A 878 8.94 -9.89 14.13
C GLY A 878 7.67 -10.73 14.33
N GLU A 879 7.79 -12.07 14.37
CA GLU A 879 6.63 -12.99 14.47
C GLU A 879 6.06 -13.09 15.91
N ARG A 880 4.72 -13.29 16.02
CA ARG A 880 3.80 -12.71 17.03
C ARG A 880 3.76 -13.34 18.44
N ASP A 881 3.87 -12.46 19.45
CA ASP A 881 3.45 -12.63 20.87
C ASP A 881 3.14 -11.25 21.53
N TYR A 882 2.34 -10.45 20.83
CA TYR A 882 2.13 -9.03 21.10
C TYR A 882 1.07 -8.72 22.16
N ILE A 883 1.21 -7.58 22.87
CA ILE A 883 0.20 -7.07 23.81
C ILE A 883 -1.12 -6.91 23.07
N LYS A 884 -2.17 -7.59 23.58
CA LYS A 884 -3.53 -7.48 23.09
C LYS A 884 -4.34 -6.63 24.06
N ASP A 885 -4.71 -7.19 25.22
CA ASP A 885 -5.54 -6.51 26.21
C ASP A 885 -4.68 -5.87 27.28
N PHE A 886 -4.96 -4.60 27.60
CA PHE A 886 -4.17 -3.84 28.57
C PHE A 886 -4.98 -2.86 29.42
N THR A 887 -4.31 -2.28 30.40
CA THR A 887 -4.82 -1.21 31.25
C THR A 887 -3.70 -0.23 31.58
N VAL A 888 -3.97 1.06 31.46
CA VAL A 888 -3.07 2.16 31.78
C VAL A 888 -3.61 2.92 32.98
N GLU A 889 -2.77 3.13 33.99
CA GLU A 889 -3.06 3.93 35.18
C GLU A 889 -2.03 5.06 35.28
N ALA A 890 -2.46 6.30 35.59
CA ALA A 890 -1.54 7.43 35.80
C ALA A 890 -1.74 8.09 37.17
N ALA A 891 -0.62 8.43 37.84
CA ALA A 891 -0.64 9.16 39.10
C ALA A 891 0.64 9.98 39.31
N ASP A 892 0.59 11.04 40.12
CA ASP A 892 1.78 11.83 40.49
C ASP A 892 2.68 11.12 41.52
N ASP A 893 2.18 10.07 42.17
CA ASP A 893 2.87 9.35 43.24
C ASP A 893 2.89 7.84 42.99
N LEU A 894 4.08 7.23 43.06
CA LEU A 894 4.34 5.81 42.81
C LEU A 894 3.63 4.88 43.81
N GLU A 895 3.44 5.30 45.07
CA GLU A 895 2.75 4.50 46.09
C GLU A 895 1.28 4.26 45.71
N THR A 896 0.67 5.19 44.97
CA THR A 896 -0.71 5.05 44.48
C THR A 896 -0.84 3.88 43.50
N LEU A 897 0.06 3.80 42.50
CA LEU A 897 0.02 2.78 41.44
C LEU A 897 0.40 1.37 41.93
N THR A 898 1.08 1.29 43.06
CA THR A 898 1.55 0.04 43.68
C THR A 898 0.64 -0.44 44.83
N SER A 899 -0.33 0.39 45.26
CA SER A 899 -1.28 0.03 46.31
C SER A 899 -2.39 -0.91 45.80
N GLU A 900 -2.98 -1.71 46.70
CA GLU A 900 -4.16 -2.54 46.38
C GLU A 900 -5.41 -1.69 46.03
N ASP A 901 -5.46 -0.43 46.49
CA ASP A 901 -6.56 0.49 46.23
C ASP A 901 -6.46 1.13 44.83
N GLY A 902 -5.26 1.19 44.23
CA GLY A 902 -4.98 1.67 42.88
C GLY A 902 -5.34 3.15 42.64
N VAL A 903 -5.60 3.49 41.38
CA VAL A 903 -6.23 4.77 40.99
C VAL A 903 -7.75 4.60 40.84
N GLY A 904 -8.50 5.69 41.02
CA GLY A 904 -9.93 5.70 40.67
C GLY A 904 -10.14 5.59 39.16
N GLU A 905 -11.38 5.31 38.72
CA GLU A 905 -11.74 5.17 37.29
C GLU A 905 -11.39 6.40 36.43
N GLU A 906 -11.26 7.58 37.04
CA GLU A 906 -10.81 8.80 36.35
C GLU A 906 -9.32 8.75 35.95
N GLY A 907 -8.48 8.03 36.70
CA GLY A 907 -7.03 7.91 36.45
C GLY A 907 -6.62 6.67 35.65
N LYS A 908 -7.59 5.93 35.09
CA LYS A 908 -7.40 4.63 34.45
C LYS A 908 -8.04 4.57 33.06
N ALA A 909 -7.38 3.95 32.09
CA ALA A 909 -7.97 3.54 30.81
C ALA A 909 -7.65 2.06 30.52
N SER A 910 -8.50 1.38 29.75
CA SER A 910 -8.29 -0.02 29.34
C SER A 910 -8.62 -0.13 27.86
N GLY A 911 -7.92 -1.01 27.14
CA GLY A 911 -8.06 -1.14 25.70
C GLY A 911 -7.56 -2.48 25.18
N THR A 912 -7.81 -2.70 23.90
CA THR A 912 -7.33 -3.83 23.12
C THR A 912 -6.58 -3.28 21.91
N PHE A 913 -5.37 -3.75 21.67
CA PHE A 913 -4.62 -3.48 20.45
C PHE A 913 -5.04 -4.43 19.33
N ASP A 914 -5.06 -3.91 18.10
CA ASP A 914 -5.25 -4.71 16.90
C ASP A 914 -4.14 -5.75 16.70
N ASP A 915 -4.45 -6.81 15.96
CA ASP A 915 -3.55 -7.94 15.67
C ASP A 915 -2.60 -7.63 14.50
N THR A 916 -1.92 -6.48 14.61
CA THR A 916 -0.92 -5.94 13.70
C THR A 916 0.45 -5.88 14.38
N GLU A 917 1.55 -5.66 13.65
CA GLU A 917 2.87 -5.54 14.30
C GLU A 917 2.94 -4.29 15.18
N ASP A 918 2.52 -3.14 14.65
CA ASP A 918 2.39 -1.89 15.39
C ASP A 918 0.91 -1.57 15.58
N ALA A 919 0.53 -1.05 16.75
CA ALA A 919 -0.87 -0.76 17.07
C ALA A 919 -0.99 0.42 18.04
N PHE A 920 -2.02 1.25 17.83
CA PHE A 920 -2.35 2.38 18.68
C PHE A 920 -3.75 2.27 19.27
N HIS A 921 -3.91 2.79 20.48
CA HIS A 921 -5.19 2.89 21.16
C HIS A 921 -5.31 4.22 21.91
N SER A 922 -6.35 4.99 21.58
CA SER A 922 -6.67 6.22 22.30
C SER A 922 -7.57 5.94 23.51
N PHE A 923 -7.37 6.69 24.57
CA PHE A 923 -8.11 6.51 25.82
C PHE A 923 -9.48 7.20 25.81
N GLY A 924 -9.76 8.05 24.81
CA GLY A 924 -10.94 8.93 24.76
C GLY A 924 -11.01 9.96 25.91
N LYS A 925 -9.96 10.03 26.75
CA LYS A 925 -9.82 10.94 27.89
C LYS A 925 -8.36 11.14 28.25
N ALA A 926 -8.05 12.22 28.96
CA ALA A 926 -6.71 12.47 29.48
C ALA A 926 -6.49 11.82 30.85
N LEU A 927 -5.41 11.07 31.01
CA LEU A 927 -4.92 10.60 32.31
C LEU A 927 -3.76 11.52 32.75
N LYS A 928 -3.81 12.07 33.96
CA LYS A 928 -2.78 12.98 34.47
C LYS A 928 -1.94 12.33 35.55
N GLY A 929 -0.61 12.40 35.40
CA GLY A 929 0.32 11.91 36.41
C GLY A 929 1.77 11.95 35.95
N ARG A 930 2.69 11.74 36.88
CA ARG A 930 4.13 11.57 36.63
C ARG A 930 4.50 10.12 36.33
N TYR A 931 3.85 9.19 37.00
CA TYR A 931 4.05 7.76 36.83
C TYR A 931 2.92 7.18 35.99
N ILE A 932 3.27 6.28 35.08
CA ILE A 932 2.32 5.48 34.29
C ILE A 932 2.56 4.02 34.59
N LYS A 933 1.50 3.27 34.87
CA LYS A 933 1.53 1.81 34.97
C LYS A 933 0.76 1.20 33.81
N VAL A 934 1.44 0.39 33.02
CA VAL A 934 0.83 -0.41 31.95
C VAL A 934 0.72 -1.84 32.44
N THR A 935 -0.51 -2.36 32.48
CA THR A 935 -0.85 -3.72 32.92
C THR A 935 -1.39 -4.51 31.72
N ILE A 936 -0.78 -5.62 31.41
CA ILE A 936 -1.09 -6.52 30.29
C ILE A 936 -1.93 -7.67 30.81
N HIS A 937 -3.06 -7.93 30.15
CA HIS A 937 -4.02 -8.97 30.51
C HIS A 937 -4.03 -10.14 29.53
N ASP A 938 -3.73 -9.88 28.26
CA ASP A 938 -3.74 -10.89 27.19
C ASP A 938 -2.81 -10.51 26.04
N THR A 939 -2.49 -11.48 25.18
CA THR A 939 -1.63 -11.31 24.00
C THR A 939 -2.15 -12.07 22.77
N TRP A 940 -1.70 -11.69 21.57
CA TRP A 940 -2.03 -12.36 20.31
C TRP A 940 -1.18 -13.64 20.06
N LEU A 941 -0.89 -14.41 21.12
CA LEU A 941 0.06 -15.55 21.10
C LEU A 941 -0.10 -16.51 19.91
N MET A 942 1.01 -16.88 19.26
CA MET A 942 1.02 -18.00 18.31
C MET A 942 0.85 -19.35 19.05
N GLN A 943 -0.16 -20.12 18.65
CA GLN A 943 -0.37 -21.51 19.11
C GLN A 943 0.55 -22.50 18.37
N ASP A 944 1.86 -22.27 18.38
CA ASP A 944 2.81 -23.26 17.91
C ASP A 944 2.88 -24.46 18.87
N ALA A 945 3.10 -25.65 18.32
CA ALA A 945 3.23 -26.88 19.10
C ALA A 945 4.38 -26.76 20.13
N GLY A 946 4.05 -26.71 21.42
CA GLY A 946 4.99 -26.49 22.53
C GLY A 946 4.88 -25.14 23.24
N ASN A 947 4.01 -24.23 22.78
CA ASN A 947 3.69 -22.95 23.43
C ASN A 947 2.32 -22.96 24.14
N GLU A 948 1.60 -24.08 24.13
CA GLU A 948 0.26 -24.18 24.73
C GLU A 948 0.31 -23.94 26.25
N GLY A 949 -0.26 -22.81 26.69
CA GLY A 949 -0.36 -22.46 28.11
C GLY A 949 0.78 -21.60 28.66
N LYS A 950 1.67 -21.07 27.82
CA LYS A 950 2.59 -19.97 28.16
C LYS A 950 1.84 -18.64 28.15
N GLN A 951 2.19 -17.73 29.06
CA GLN A 951 1.61 -16.37 29.15
C GLN A 951 2.74 -15.36 29.27
N TRP A 952 3.03 -14.68 28.18
CA TRP A 952 4.03 -13.62 28.12
C TRP A 952 3.68 -12.64 27.02
N ALA A 953 4.26 -11.45 27.12
CA ALA A 953 4.11 -10.37 26.17
C ALA A 953 5.46 -9.82 25.75
N TYR A 954 5.47 -9.29 24.55
CA TYR A 954 6.65 -8.78 23.88
C TYR A 954 6.32 -7.55 23.06
N THR A 955 7.21 -6.55 23.14
CA THR A 955 7.10 -5.30 22.37
C THR A 955 8.45 -4.65 22.26
N ALA A 956 8.72 -4.01 21.11
CA ALA A 956 9.89 -3.18 20.93
C ALA A 956 9.79 -1.88 21.72
N GLU A 957 8.69 -1.14 21.58
CA GLU A 957 8.48 0.14 22.25
C GLU A 957 7.04 0.32 22.73
N ILE A 958 6.88 1.06 23.82
CA ILE A 958 5.62 1.63 24.28
C ILE A 958 5.72 3.15 24.18
N ASN A 959 4.87 3.75 23.34
CA ASN A 959 4.76 5.21 23.23
C ASN A 959 3.43 5.71 23.80
N PHE A 960 3.37 7.00 24.10
CA PHE A 960 2.17 7.66 24.62
C PHE A 960 1.91 8.94 23.83
N THR A 961 0.65 9.29 23.63
CA THR A 961 0.24 10.60 23.09
C THR A 961 -0.13 11.54 24.24
N GLY A 962 -0.04 12.86 24.02
CA GLY A 962 -0.37 13.88 25.00
C GLY A 962 0.69 14.97 25.13
N HIS A 963 0.79 15.59 26.30
CA HIS A 963 1.69 16.72 26.56
C HIS A 963 2.16 16.79 28.02
N LYS A 964 3.17 17.64 28.27
CA LYS A 964 3.57 17.98 29.64
C LYS A 964 2.54 18.89 30.29
N VAL A 965 2.16 18.58 31.53
CA VAL A 965 1.23 19.44 32.29
C VAL A 965 1.80 20.84 32.53
N SER A 966 3.13 20.99 32.55
CA SER A 966 3.81 22.29 32.65
C SER A 966 3.59 23.20 31.44
N ASP A 967 3.19 22.67 30.30
CA ASP A 967 2.90 23.44 29.08
C ASP A 967 1.48 24.02 29.09
N GLU A 968 0.59 23.53 29.96
CA GLU A 968 -0.75 24.07 30.14
C GLU A 968 -0.72 25.52 30.64
N LYS A 969 -1.53 26.39 30.01
CA LYS A 969 -1.74 27.80 30.35
C LYS A 969 -3.23 28.05 30.49
N THR A 970 -3.61 28.71 31.58
CA THR A 970 -5.01 29.01 31.88
C THR A 970 -5.37 30.42 31.45
N VAL A 971 -6.40 30.56 30.63
CA VAL A 971 -7.03 31.84 30.31
C VAL A 971 -8.34 31.93 31.09
N THR A 972 -8.36 32.79 32.11
CA THR A 972 -9.56 33.06 32.92
C THR A 972 -10.23 34.33 32.45
N ALA A 973 -11.45 34.25 31.94
CA ALA A 973 -12.22 35.38 31.48
C ALA A 973 -13.31 35.78 32.49
N ALA A 974 -13.42 37.07 32.74
CA ALA A 974 -14.46 37.64 33.58
C ALA A 974 -15.06 38.88 32.91
N THR A 975 -16.34 39.11 33.16
CA THR A 975 -17.05 40.30 32.67
C THR A 975 -17.55 41.15 33.83
N ASP A 976 -17.89 42.40 33.55
CA ASP A 976 -18.85 43.12 34.40
C ASP A 976 -20.28 42.62 34.15
N SER A 977 -21.24 43.13 34.92
CA SER A 977 -22.66 42.91 34.63
C SER A 977 -22.99 43.48 33.23
N ASN A 978 -23.95 42.88 32.51
CA ASN A 978 -24.46 43.28 31.18
C ASN A 978 -23.84 42.59 29.94
N GLY A 979 -23.27 41.39 30.10
CA GLY A 979 -22.93 40.47 29.02
C GLY A 979 -22.27 39.20 29.55
N THR A 980 -21.82 38.33 28.66
CA THR A 980 -21.20 37.04 29.00
C THR A 980 -19.92 36.80 28.18
N VAL A 981 -18.97 36.07 28.78
CA VAL A 981 -17.83 35.48 28.07
C VAL A 981 -17.88 33.97 28.22
N SER A 982 -17.61 33.24 27.15
CA SER A 982 -17.65 31.77 27.14
C SER A 982 -16.51 31.19 26.31
N PRO A 983 -15.75 30.22 26.84
CA PRO A 983 -15.79 29.75 28.24
C PRO A 983 -15.27 30.81 29.25
N GLU A 984 -15.69 30.72 30.51
CA GLU A 984 -15.15 31.57 31.60
C GLU A 984 -13.71 31.19 31.96
N THR A 985 -13.33 29.95 31.71
CA THR A 985 -11.96 29.46 31.90
C THR A 985 -11.66 28.45 30.81
N MET A 986 -10.50 28.58 30.17
CA MET A 986 -9.99 27.61 29.23
C MET A 986 -8.51 27.33 29.49
N THR A 987 -8.09 26.12 29.16
CA THR A 987 -6.68 25.73 29.14
C THR A 987 -6.23 25.63 27.69
N VAL A 988 -5.05 26.17 27.38
CA VAL A 988 -4.36 26.08 26.09
C VAL A 988 -2.90 25.67 26.34
N LEU A 989 -2.19 25.16 25.34
CA LEU A 989 -0.77 24.89 25.47
C LEU A 989 0.04 26.19 25.26
N ALA A 990 1.27 26.21 25.78
CA ALA A 990 2.19 27.32 25.55
C ALA A 990 2.47 27.50 24.05
N GLY A 991 2.17 28.67 23.49
CA GLY A 991 2.31 28.96 22.06
C GLY A 991 1.00 28.91 21.28
N GLU A 992 -0.03 28.25 21.81
CA GLU A 992 -1.34 28.11 21.16
C GLU A 992 -2.19 29.37 21.33
N GLU A 993 -3.20 29.52 20.46
CA GLU A 993 -4.19 30.58 20.60
C GLU A 993 -5.34 30.23 21.56
N ALA A 994 -5.91 31.25 22.18
CA ALA A 994 -7.12 31.13 23.00
C ALA A 994 -8.28 31.90 22.38
N VAL A 995 -9.37 31.20 22.07
CA VAL A 995 -10.58 31.77 21.45
C VAL A 995 -11.74 31.78 22.46
N LEU A 996 -12.35 32.95 22.66
CA LEU A 996 -13.43 33.20 23.61
C LEU A 996 -14.59 33.90 22.89
N ALA A 997 -15.82 33.46 23.15
CA ALA A 997 -17.03 34.16 22.71
C ALA A 997 -17.41 35.24 23.73
N VAL A 998 -17.58 36.48 23.28
CA VAL A 998 -17.96 37.65 24.08
C VAL A 998 -19.31 38.18 23.57
N VAL A 999 -20.37 37.96 24.35
CA VAL A 999 -21.74 38.28 23.96
C VAL A 999 -22.31 39.37 24.89
N PRO A 1000 -22.54 40.60 24.39
CA PRO A 1000 -23.22 41.64 25.16
C PRO A 1000 -24.70 41.29 25.46
N GLU A 1001 -25.22 41.75 26.61
CA GLU A 1001 -26.66 41.68 26.89
C GLU A 1001 -27.43 42.70 26.02
N GLN A 1002 -28.71 42.43 25.74
CA GLN A 1002 -29.54 43.27 24.88
C GLN A 1002 -29.50 44.76 25.29
N GLY A 1003 -29.10 45.64 24.35
CA GLY A 1003 -28.96 47.08 24.56
C GLY A 1003 -27.62 47.53 25.14
N TYR A 1004 -26.62 46.64 25.15
CA TYR A 1004 -25.23 46.92 25.50
C TYR A 1004 -24.28 46.50 24.37
N GLN A 1005 -23.12 47.15 24.32
CA GLN A 1005 -22.01 46.86 23.40
C GLN A 1005 -20.72 46.66 24.19
N ILE A 1006 -19.73 45.99 23.59
CA ILE A 1006 -18.40 45.79 24.21
C ILE A 1006 -17.73 47.17 24.35
N GLN A 1007 -17.45 47.59 25.59
CA GLN A 1007 -16.74 48.84 25.87
C GLN A 1007 -15.22 48.65 25.79
N SER A 1008 -14.70 47.62 26.47
CA SER A 1008 -13.28 47.30 26.44
C SER A 1008 -13.02 45.83 26.74
N VAL A 1009 -12.00 45.27 26.10
CA VAL A 1009 -11.40 44.00 26.50
C VAL A 1009 -9.98 44.29 26.99
N LYS A 1010 -9.58 43.65 28.08
CA LYS A 1010 -8.21 43.71 28.59
C LYS A 1010 -7.70 42.29 28.82
N VAL A 1011 -6.57 41.95 28.24
CA VAL A 1011 -5.89 40.66 28.44
C VAL A 1011 -4.60 40.89 29.20
N THR A 1012 -4.43 40.28 30.36
CA THR A 1012 -3.23 40.46 31.21
C THR A 1012 -2.65 39.15 31.70
N GLY A 1013 -1.34 38.98 31.61
CA GLY A 1013 -0.57 37.90 32.24
C GLY A 1013 0.49 38.43 33.21
N ALA A 1014 1.34 37.53 33.74
CA ALA A 1014 2.40 37.90 34.68
C ALA A 1014 3.43 38.89 34.08
N SER A 1015 3.65 38.86 32.77
CA SER A 1015 4.52 39.80 32.05
C SER A 1015 3.84 41.10 31.61
N GLY A 1016 2.55 41.28 31.89
CA GLY A 1016 1.80 42.51 31.59
C GLY A 1016 0.63 42.29 30.64
N GLU A 1017 0.25 43.35 29.92
CA GLU A 1017 -0.88 43.34 28.98
C GLU A 1017 -0.52 42.63 27.66
N LYS A 1018 -1.44 41.87 27.11
CA LYS A 1018 -1.26 41.05 25.90
C LYS A 1018 -2.10 41.57 24.74
N GLU A 1019 -1.62 41.29 23.53
CA GLU A 1019 -2.36 41.57 22.31
C GLU A 1019 -3.50 40.56 22.14
N TYR A 1020 -4.56 41.01 21.48
CA TYR A 1020 -5.73 40.22 21.14
C TYR A 1020 -6.36 40.75 19.86
N ILE A 1021 -7.13 39.90 19.20
CA ILE A 1021 -7.96 40.22 18.04
C ILE A 1021 -9.41 40.06 18.48
N LEU A 1022 -10.25 41.08 18.26
CA LEU A 1022 -11.69 41.00 18.52
C LEU A 1022 -12.42 41.24 17.19
N ASP A 1023 -13.06 40.19 16.69
CA ASP A 1023 -13.89 40.23 15.48
C ASP A 1023 -15.35 39.94 15.86
N GLY A 1024 -16.19 40.99 15.83
CA GLY A 1024 -17.56 40.91 16.32
C GLY A 1024 -17.63 40.48 17.80
N THR A 1025 -18.11 39.25 18.02
CA THR A 1025 -18.23 38.61 19.34
C THR A 1025 -17.14 37.58 19.61
N THR A 1026 -16.13 37.45 18.74
CA THR A 1026 -15.07 36.46 18.89
C THR A 1026 -13.77 37.14 19.29
N LEU A 1027 -13.24 36.77 20.45
CA LEU A 1027 -11.97 37.25 20.99
C LEU A 1027 -10.90 36.17 20.82
N THR A 1028 -9.86 36.46 20.06
CA THR A 1028 -8.71 35.57 19.85
C THR A 1028 -7.46 36.16 20.50
N ILE A 1029 -6.75 35.36 21.29
CA ILE A 1029 -5.49 35.72 21.93
C ILE A 1029 -4.40 34.81 21.31
N PRO A 1030 -3.57 35.33 20.39
CA PRO A 1030 -2.55 34.50 19.75
C PRO A 1030 -1.37 34.24 20.70
N GLY A 1031 -0.75 33.07 20.58
CA GLY A 1031 0.54 32.79 21.20
C GLY A 1031 0.56 32.88 22.72
N VAL A 1032 -0.35 32.20 23.42
CA VAL A 1032 -0.45 32.24 24.88
C VAL A 1032 0.77 31.57 25.51
N GLN A 1033 1.60 32.33 26.22
CA GLN A 1033 2.84 31.82 26.84
C GLN A 1033 2.78 31.70 28.37
N GLU A 1034 1.76 32.28 29.00
CA GLU A 1034 1.59 32.37 30.44
C GLU A 1034 0.10 32.37 30.79
N ASP A 1035 -0.26 32.13 32.05
CA ASP A 1035 -1.65 32.27 32.49
C ASP A 1035 -2.15 33.70 32.26
N LEU A 1036 -3.32 33.82 31.65
CA LEU A 1036 -3.93 35.10 31.28
C LEU A 1036 -5.25 35.31 32.02
N THR A 1037 -5.54 36.58 32.28
CA THR A 1037 -6.85 37.06 32.73
C THR A 1037 -7.43 37.97 31.66
N VAL A 1038 -8.62 37.65 31.19
CA VAL A 1038 -9.41 38.48 30.28
C VAL A 1038 -10.47 39.21 31.09
N SER A 1039 -10.52 40.53 30.96
CA SER A 1039 -11.54 41.37 31.57
C SER A 1039 -12.32 42.09 30.47
N VAL A 1040 -13.61 41.78 30.35
CA VAL A 1040 -14.51 42.45 29.41
C VAL A 1040 -15.43 43.39 30.18
N SER A 1041 -15.60 44.62 29.68
CA SER A 1041 -16.63 45.54 30.17
C SER A 1041 -17.62 45.90 29.06
N PHE A 1042 -18.87 46.11 29.45
CA PHE A 1042 -19.96 46.47 28.55
C PHE A 1042 -20.51 47.86 28.85
N GLU A 1043 -20.87 48.61 27.81
CA GLU A 1043 -21.55 49.90 27.94
C GLU A 1043 -22.89 49.90 27.21
N LYS A 1044 -23.84 50.69 27.70
CA LYS A 1044 -25.19 50.76 27.11
C LYS A 1044 -25.12 51.39 25.72
N GLU A 1045 -25.68 50.73 24.71
CA GLU A 1045 -25.75 51.24 23.35
C GLU A 1045 -26.39 52.65 23.36
N GLN A 1046 -25.68 53.64 22.82
CA GLN A 1046 -26.28 54.94 22.53
C GLN A 1046 -27.17 54.80 21.31
N ALA A 1047 -28.39 55.34 21.37
CA ALA A 1047 -29.30 55.34 20.24
C ALA A 1047 -28.69 56.10 19.06
N VAL A 1048 -28.07 55.36 18.15
CA VAL A 1048 -27.65 55.85 16.84
C VAL A 1048 -28.89 55.86 15.96
N THR A 1049 -29.22 57.02 15.40
CA THR A 1049 -30.18 57.10 14.29
C THR A 1049 -29.57 56.36 13.10
N PRO A 1050 -30.20 55.32 12.55
CA PRO A 1050 -29.63 54.52 11.47
C PRO A 1050 -29.44 55.37 10.22
N ASP A 1051 -28.33 55.11 9.52
CA ASP A 1051 -28.10 55.64 8.18
C ASP A 1051 -29.18 55.12 7.21
N PRO A 1052 -29.57 55.93 6.22
CA PRO A 1052 -30.62 55.55 5.27
C PRO A 1052 -30.23 54.31 4.47
N VAL A 1053 -31.16 53.35 4.37
CA VAL A 1053 -31.03 52.11 3.58
C VAL A 1053 -30.79 52.43 2.11
N ASP A 1054 -29.74 51.85 1.52
CA ASP A 1054 -29.36 52.03 0.12
C ASP A 1054 -30.19 51.10 -0.78
N LYS A 1055 -31.16 51.69 -1.47
CA LYS A 1055 -32.06 50.97 -2.39
C LYS A 1055 -31.61 51.01 -3.85
N SER A 1056 -30.43 51.57 -4.15
CA SER A 1056 -30.00 51.85 -5.52
C SER A 1056 -29.92 50.61 -6.43
N LYS A 1057 -29.44 49.46 -5.90
CA LYS A 1057 -29.40 48.20 -6.64
C LYS A 1057 -30.80 47.61 -6.88
N LEU A 1058 -31.65 47.65 -5.86
CA LEU A 1058 -33.04 47.21 -5.96
C LEU A 1058 -33.81 48.05 -6.98
N ASP A 1059 -33.64 49.37 -6.96
CA ASP A 1059 -34.23 50.30 -7.92
C ASP A 1059 -33.77 50.03 -9.36
N GLN A 1060 -32.50 49.66 -9.55
CA GLN A 1060 -31.95 49.29 -10.86
C GLN A 1060 -32.52 47.96 -11.36
N ALA A 1061 -32.56 46.92 -10.53
CA ALA A 1061 -33.15 45.63 -10.88
C ALA A 1061 -34.65 45.77 -11.20
N ILE A 1062 -35.39 46.60 -10.45
CA ILE A 1062 -36.79 46.93 -10.74
C ILE A 1062 -36.92 47.58 -12.12
N ALA A 1063 -36.04 48.53 -12.47
CA ALA A 1063 -36.05 49.18 -13.78
C ALA A 1063 -35.77 48.19 -14.92
N ASP A 1064 -34.81 47.27 -14.73
CA ASP A 1064 -34.43 46.28 -15.73
C ASP A 1064 -35.54 45.23 -15.94
N ALA A 1065 -36.15 44.73 -14.88
CA ALA A 1065 -37.31 43.83 -14.96
C ALA A 1065 -38.52 44.52 -15.61
N MET A 1066 -38.79 45.80 -15.29
CA MET A 1066 -39.85 46.56 -15.94
C MET A 1066 -39.59 46.72 -17.45
N TYR A 1067 -38.34 46.99 -17.84
CA TYR A 1067 -37.96 47.08 -19.26
C TYR A 1067 -38.18 45.76 -20.00
N ILE A 1068 -37.82 44.62 -19.40
CA ILE A 1068 -38.06 43.29 -19.97
C ILE A 1068 -39.56 43.04 -20.15
N LEU A 1069 -40.38 43.34 -19.15
CA LEU A 1069 -41.83 43.13 -19.21
C LEU A 1069 -42.54 44.09 -20.18
N GLU A 1070 -42.03 45.30 -20.37
CA GLU A 1070 -42.51 46.25 -21.39
C GLU A 1070 -42.18 45.79 -22.83
N ASN A 1071 -41.15 44.95 -22.99
CA ASN A 1071 -40.69 44.40 -24.27
C ASN A 1071 -40.93 42.88 -24.36
N ARG A 1072 -41.92 42.37 -23.63
CA ARG A 1072 -42.14 40.92 -23.43
C ARG A 1072 -42.31 40.12 -24.72
N GLU A 1073 -42.70 40.76 -25.82
CA GLU A 1073 -42.77 40.14 -27.15
C GLU A 1073 -41.41 39.71 -27.73
N ASN A 1074 -40.30 40.24 -27.20
CA ASN A 1074 -38.94 39.90 -27.62
C ASN A 1074 -38.34 38.76 -26.79
N TYR A 1075 -39.07 38.25 -25.79
CA TYR A 1075 -38.62 37.22 -24.86
C TYR A 1075 -39.55 36.01 -24.88
N GLN A 1076 -39.00 34.83 -24.56
CA GLN A 1076 -39.75 33.58 -24.56
C GLN A 1076 -40.76 33.60 -23.41
N ALA A 1077 -42.03 33.30 -23.71
CA ALA A 1077 -43.15 33.54 -22.80
C ALA A 1077 -43.10 32.69 -21.52
N ASP A 1078 -42.52 31.50 -21.59
CA ASP A 1078 -42.27 30.57 -20.49
C ASP A 1078 -41.14 31.04 -19.56
N THR A 1079 -40.10 31.69 -20.10
CA THR A 1079 -39.00 32.25 -19.28
C THR A 1079 -39.34 33.53 -18.53
N LEU A 1080 -40.54 34.08 -18.76
CA LEU A 1080 -41.07 35.22 -17.99
C LEU A 1080 -41.91 34.77 -16.80
N GLU A 1081 -42.13 33.46 -16.63
CA GLU A 1081 -42.95 32.85 -15.57
C GLU A 1081 -42.19 32.83 -14.23
N GLY A 1082 -42.17 33.99 -13.56
CA GLY A 1082 -41.48 34.20 -12.28
C GLY A 1082 -41.09 35.66 -12.07
N LEU A 1083 -40.69 36.32 -13.16
CA LEU A 1083 -40.26 37.72 -13.20
C LEU A 1083 -41.32 38.72 -12.71
N GLU A 1084 -42.59 38.54 -13.09
CA GLU A 1084 -43.68 39.46 -12.65
C GLU A 1084 -43.90 39.38 -11.12
N ALA A 1085 -43.81 38.18 -10.54
CA ALA A 1085 -44.00 37.97 -9.10
C ALA A 1085 -42.79 38.47 -8.29
N ALA A 1086 -41.57 38.24 -8.78
CA ALA A 1086 -40.36 38.78 -8.17
C ALA A 1086 -40.32 40.31 -8.24
N LEU A 1087 -40.79 40.90 -9.34
CA LEU A 1087 -40.89 42.36 -9.48
C LEU A 1087 -41.89 42.96 -8.48
N GLU A 1088 -43.03 42.31 -8.25
CA GLU A 1088 -44.02 42.77 -7.26
C GLU A 1088 -43.43 42.77 -5.83
N ASN A 1089 -42.70 41.71 -5.46
CA ASN A 1089 -42.01 41.62 -4.18
C ASN A 1089 -40.89 42.67 -4.03
N ALA A 1090 -40.10 42.87 -5.09
CA ALA A 1090 -39.06 43.89 -5.13
C ALA A 1090 -39.64 45.31 -5.01
N GLN A 1091 -40.73 45.62 -5.70
CA GLN A 1091 -41.43 46.90 -5.59
C GLN A 1091 -42.01 47.12 -4.19
N ALA A 1092 -42.52 46.07 -3.54
CA ALA A 1092 -42.98 46.14 -2.15
C ALA A 1092 -41.83 46.48 -1.19
N ALA A 1093 -40.67 45.80 -1.31
CA ALA A 1093 -39.48 46.10 -0.51
C ALA A 1093 -38.91 47.50 -0.79
N ALA A 1094 -38.98 47.98 -2.04
CA ALA A 1094 -38.57 49.32 -2.41
C ALA A 1094 -39.48 50.40 -1.78
N GLN A 1095 -40.78 50.14 -1.69
CA GLN A 1095 -41.77 51.06 -1.12
C GLN A 1095 -41.90 50.97 0.41
N ASP A 1096 -41.39 49.92 1.03
CA ASP A 1096 -41.42 49.76 2.48
C ASP A 1096 -40.47 50.78 3.16
N PRO A 1097 -41.00 51.76 3.91
CA PRO A 1097 -40.18 52.75 4.61
C PRO A 1097 -39.43 52.17 5.81
N ASP A 1098 -39.81 50.96 6.27
CA ASP A 1098 -39.25 50.28 7.44
C ASP A 1098 -38.36 49.07 7.05
N ALA A 1099 -38.17 48.78 5.76
CA ALA A 1099 -37.30 47.71 5.30
C ALA A 1099 -35.83 47.98 5.66
N ASP A 1100 -35.15 46.98 6.24
CA ASP A 1100 -33.72 47.02 6.48
C ASP A 1100 -32.91 46.68 5.21
N GLN A 1101 -31.59 46.89 5.27
CA GLN A 1101 -30.71 46.65 4.12
C GLN A 1101 -30.72 45.17 3.70
N ALA A 1102 -30.88 44.23 4.62
CA ALA A 1102 -30.92 42.80 4.31
C ALA A 1102 -32.17 42.44 3.50
N ALA A 1103 -33.33 42.99 3.87
CA ALA A 1103 -34.57 42.83 3.12
C ALA A 1103 -34.48 43.45 1.72
N VAL A 1104 -33.82 44.62 1.59
CA VAL A 1104 -33.59 45.28 0.31
C VAL A 1104 -32.62 44.49 -0.58
N ASP A 1105 -31.53 43.97 -0.01
CA ASP A 1105 -30.53 43.17 -0.74
C ASP A 1105 -31.10 41.81 -1.17
N GLN A 1106 -31.88 41.16 -0.31
CA GLN A 1106 -32.56 39.91 -0.64
C GLN A 1106 -33.57 40.09 -1.76
N ALA A 1107 -34.36 41.18 -1.72
CA ALA A 1107 -35.31 41.50 -2.78
C ALA A 1107 -34.60 41.80 -4.11
N ALA A 1108 -33.43 42.46 -4.07
CA ALA A 1108 -32.64 42.75 -5.26
C ALA A 1108 -32.06 41.46 -5.88
N ALA A 1109 -31.46 40.59 -5.05
CA ALA A 1109 -30.86 39.34 -5.51
C ALA A 1109 -31.90 38.38 -6.13
N LEU A 1110 -33.09 38.28 -5.53
CA LEU A 1110 -34.18 37.47 -6.09
C LEU A 1110 -34.65 38.01 -7.44
N LEU A 1111 -34.80 39.33 -7.58
CA LEU A 1111 -35.20 39.93 -8.86
C LEU A 1111 -34.11 39.79 -9.93
N GLU A 1112 -32.84 39.97 -9.57
CA GLU A 1112 -31.69 39.79 -10.49
C GLU A 1112 -31.59 38.34 -10.99
N LYS A 1113 -31.84 37.35 -10.12
CA LYS A 1113 -31.88 35.94 -10.52
C LYS A 1113 -32.93 35.71 -11.61
N GLU A 1114 -34.16 36.17 -11.39
CA GLU A 1114 -35.24 36.01 -12.36
C GLU A 1114 -34.96 36.76 -13.67
N ILE A 1115 -34.32 37.94 -13.62
CA ILE A 1115 -33.86 38.67 -14.82
C ILE A 1115 -32.87 37.83 -15.64
N GLN A 1116 -31.95 37.10 -14.99
CA GLN A 1116 -30.96 36.25 -15.67
C GLN A 1116 -31.58 35.01 -16.34
N GLU A 1117 -32.73 34.54 -15.86
CA GLU A 1117 -33.42 33.38 -16.43
C GLU A 1117 -34.23 33.73 -17.70
N VAL A 1118 -34.50 35.02 -17.96
CA VAL A 1118 -35.23 35.48 -19.15
C VAL A 1118 -34.42 35.28 -20.43
N ARG A 1119 -34.99 34.55 -21.40
CA ARG A 1119 -34.33 34.28 -22.69
C ARG A 1119 -34.99 35.03 -23.85
N PRO A 1120 -34.21 35.64 -24.78
CA PRO A 1120 -34.78 36.26 -25.97
C PRO A 1120 -35.38 35.22 -26.93
N VAL A 1121 -36.37 35.63 -27.72
CA VAL A 1121 -36.90 34.80 -28.82
C VAL A 1121 -35.82 34.66 -29.89
N GLU A 1122 -35.40 33.44 -30.21
CA GLU A 1122 -34.40 33.19 -31.25
C GLU A 1122 -34.90 33.69 -32.62
N SER A 1123 -34.10 34.52 -33.30
CA SER A 1123 -34.29 34.83 -34.71
C SER A 1123 -33.55 33.78 -35.55
N ASP A 1124 -34.28 32.89 -36.22
CA ASP A 1124 -33.70 31.92 -37.15
C ASP A 1124 -32.79 32.60 -38.21
N PRO A 1125 -31.61 32.03 -38.50
CA PRO A 1125 -30.76 32.53 -39.58
C PRO A 1125 -31.37 32.23 -40.97
N PRO A 1126 -31.10 33.07 -41.99
CA PRO A 1126 -31.72 32.93 -43.31
C PRO A 1126 -31.20 31.69 -44.07
N VAL A 1127 -32.14 30.86 -44.52
CA VAL A 1127 -31.93 29.68 -45.37
C VAL A 1127 -31.25 30.05 -46.71
N PRO A 1128 -30.14 29.42 -47.11
CA PRO A 1128 -29.61 29.52 -48.47
C PRO A 1128 -30.42 28.66 -49.45
N GLY A 1129 -30.89 29.29 -50.52
CA GLY A 1129 -31.74 28.68 -51.55
C GLY A 1129 -31.09 27.53 -52.32
N GLY A 1130 -31.94 26.57 -52.70
CA GLY A 1130 -31.58 25.37 -53.45
C GLY A 1130 -31.02 25.63 -54.85
N GLY A 1131 -30.06 24.78 -55.25
CA GLY A 1131 -29.52 24.71 -56.61
C GLY A 1131 -30.17 23.60 -57.41
N GLY A 1132 -30.87 23.98 -58.49
CA GLY A 1132 -31.26 23.09 -59.57
C GLY A 1132 -30.08 22.67 -60.45
N SER A 1133 -30.22 21.48 -61.03
CA SER A 1133 -29.34 20.83 -62.01
C SER A 1133 -28.90 21.69 -63.21
N GLN A 1134 -27.62 21.64 -63.58
CA GLN A 1134 -27.12 21.04 -64.84
C GLN A 1134 -25.60 21.26 -64.98
N GLY A 1135 -24.92 20.29 -65.60
CA GLY A 1135 -23.48 20.09 -65.56
C GLY A 1135 -22.64 20.80 -66.63
N GLY A 1136 -21.37 20.42 -66.68
CA GLY A 1136 -20.44 20.83 -67.72
C GLY A 1136 -18.99 20.91 -67.26
N ASP A 1137 -18.27 19.80 -67.44
CA ASP A 1137 -16.87 19.65 -67.89
C ASP A 1137 -15.69 20.50 -67.38
N SER A 1138 -14.54 19.80 -67.37
CA SER A 1138 -13.14 20.28 -67.48
C SER A 1138 -12.50 20.66 -66.14
N GLN A 1139 -11.62 19.85 -65.54
CA GLN A 1139 -10.29 19.31 -65.89
C GLN A 1139 -9.20 19.95 -65.02
N ASN A 1140 -8.33 19.07 -64.51
CA ASN A 1140 -6.91 19.26 -64.20
C ASN A 1140 -6.47 20.41 -63.28
N GLY A 1141 -5.97 20.02 -62.11
CA GLY A 1141 -4.58 19.56 -62.02
C GLY A 1141 -3.60 20.52 -61.33
N GLY A 1142 -2.75 19.92 -60.48
CA GLY A 1142 -1.34 20.32 -60.38
C GLY A 1142 -0.93 21.07 -59.12
N GLU A 1143 -0.47 20.29 -58.14
CA GLU A 1143 0.91 20.31 -57.61
C GLU A 1143 1.55 21.59 -57.02
N ASN A 1144 2.12 21.34 -55.82
CA ASN A 1144 3.50 21.61 -55.38
C ASN A 1144 3.90 22.95 -54.73
N MET A 1145 4.27 22.78 -53.45
CA MET A 1145 5.59 23.01 -52.83
C MET A 1145 6.14 24.44 -52.67
N SER A 1146 6.35 24.73 -51.37
CA SER A 1146 7.58 25.21 -50.72
C SER A 1146 8.11 26.64 -50.94
N GLY A 1147 8.58 27.25 -49.84
CA GLY A 1147 9.75 28.13 -49.87
C GLY A 1147 9.68 29.48 -49.14
N GLN A 1148 10.09 29.46 -47.86
CA GLN A 1148 11.09 30.35 -47.22
C GLN A 1148 10.90 31.89 -47.05
N ASN A 1149 11.01 32.28 -45.76
CA ASN A 1149 11.82 33.33 -45.10
C ASN A 1149 11.73 34.82 -45.48
N GLY A 1150 11.56 35.66 -44.44
CA GLY A 1150 12.36 36.88 -44.29
C GLY A 1150 11.73 38.14 -43.65
N SER A 1151 11.79 38.22 -42.31
CA SER A 1151 12.03 39.40 -41.44
C SER A 1151 11.25 40.73 -41.58
N GLY A 1152 10.67 41.18 -40.46
CA GLY A 1152 11.16 42.41 -39.80
C GLY A 1152 10.22 43.61 -39.56
N SER A 1153 9.79 43.75 -38.30
CA SER A 1153 9.53 44.99 -37.52
C SER A 1153 8.13 45.64 -37.51
N GLY A 1154 7.59 45.79 -36.29
CA GLY A 1154 6.49 46.70 -35.96
C GLY A 1154 5.80 46.34 -34.64
N GLN A 1155 6.15 47.01 -33.54
CA GLN A 1155 5.45 46.94 -32.23
C GLN A 1155 3.97 47.36 -32.33
N ALA A 1156 3.07 46.69 -31.60
CA ALA A 1156 2.00 47.31 -30.78
C ALA A 1156 1.17 46.27 -29.98
N VAL A 1157 1.18 46.46 -28.65
CA VAL A 1157 0.05 46.49 -27.67
C VAL A 1157 -0.98 45.32 -27.61
N LYS A 1158 -1.11 44.80 -26.37
CA LYS A 1158 -2.10 43.87 -25.81
C LYS A 1158 -3.57 44.25 -26.09
N THR A 1159 -4.40 43.24 -26.37
CA THR A 1159 -5.43 42.65 -25.49
C THR A 1159 -6.13 41.55 -26.29
N GLY A 1160 -5.89 40.28 -25.93
CA GLY A 1160 -6.49 39.11 -26.57
C GLY A 1160 -7.42 38.42 -25.59
N ASP A 1161 -8.62 38.14 -26.07
CA ASP A 1161 -9.78 37.62 -25.37
C ASP A 1161 -9.56 36.21 -24.82
N SER A 1162 -10.11 35.95 -23.63
CA SER A 1162 -10.30 34.61 -23.09
C SER A 1162 -11.48 33.95 -23.81
N VAL A 1163 -11.15 32.85 -24.47
CA VAL A 1163 -12.01 31.88 -25.15
C VAL A 1163 -12.85 31.08 -24.14
N ASN A 1164 -14.02 30.64 -24.62
CA ASN A 1164 -15.01 29.76 -23.98
C ASN A 1164 -14.41 28.67 -23.08
N LEU A 1165 -14.81 28.69 -21.80
CA LEU A 1165 -14.60 27.62 -20.82
C LEU A 1165 -15.98 27.13 -20.31
N ALA A 1166 -16.78 26.55 -21.20
CA ALA A 1166 -18.13 26.05 -20.87
C ALA A 1166 -18.38 24.62 -21.37
N ALA A 1167 -17.32 23.82 -21.51
CA ALA A 1167 -17.43 22.42 -21.96
C ALA A 1167 -16.67 21.41 -21.09
N ALA A 1168 -16.27 21.76 -19.85
CA ALA A 1168 -15.49 20.87 -18.98
C ALA A 1168 -15.89 20.91 -17.50
N VAL A 1169 -17.19 21.10 -17.17
CA VAL A 1169 -17.71 21.05 -15.78
C VAL A 1169 -18.99 20.20 -15.69
N LEU A 1170 -19.09 19.14 -16.51
CA LEU A 1170 -20.27 18.25 -16.53
C LEU A 1170 -19.91 16.77 -16.30
N ALA A 1171 -18.81 16.50 -15.60
CA ALA A 1171 -18.35 15.15 -15.31
C ALA A 1171 -17.82 14.94 -13.87
N VAL A 1172 -18.34 15.66 -12.85
CA VAL A 1172 -18.07 15.32 -11.42
C VAL A 1172 -19.27 15.64 -10.52
N SER A 1173 -20.51 15.41 -10.98
CA SER A 1173 -21.70 15.59 -10.12
C SER A 1173 -22.73 14.47 -10.30
N GLY A 1174 -22.25 13.26 -10.60
CA GLY A 1174 -23.07 12.08 -10.86
C GLY A 1174 -23.41 11.20 -9.66
N CYS A 1175 -22.77 11.37 -8.49
CA CYS A 1175 -22.90 10.40 -7.39
C CYS A 1175 -23.84 10.79 -6.24
N LEU A 1176 -24.44 12.00 -6.23
CA LEU A 1176 -25.37 12.43 -5.16
C LEU A 1176 -26.87 12.28 -5.52
N LEU A 1177 -27.22 11.64 -6.63
CA LEU A 1177 -28.63 11.47 -7.07
C LEU A 1177 -29.12 10.00 -7.14
N ALA A 1178 -28.36 9.04 -6.65
CA ALA A 1178 -28.78 7.62 -6.64
C ALA A 1178 -29.61 7.20 -5.41
N PHE A 1179 -29.62 7.99 -4.33
CA PHE A 1179 -30.34 7.63 -3.08
C PHE A 1179 -31.79 8.16 -2.96
N GLY A 1180 -32.31 8.83 -4.00
CA GLY A 1180 -33.62 9.50 -3.97
C GLY A 1180 -34.73 8.86 -4.80
N ALA A 1181 -34.60 7.62 -5.28
CA ALA A 1181 -35.55 7.02 -6.23
C ALA A 1181 -35.94 5.57 -5.92
N ALA A 1182 -36.26 5.26 -4.67
CA ALA A 1182 -36.89 3.99 -4.29
C ALA A 1182 -38.07 4.15 -3.31
N LEU A 1183 -38.90 5.19 -3.45
CA LEU A 1183 -40.08 5.36 -2.58
C LEU A 1183 -41.25 6.06 -3.29
N ALA A 1184 -41.94 5.36 -4.20
CA ALA A 1184 -43.28 5.74 -4.63
C ALA A 1184 -44.07 4.61 -5.33
N VAL A 1185 -44.46 3.56 -4.60
CA VAL A 1185 -45.65 2.77 -4.98
C VAL A 1185 -46.62 2.76 -3.82
N ILE A 1186 -47.77 3.45 -3.97
CA ILE A 1186 -49.11 2.92 -3.65
C ILE A 1186 -50.25 3.89 -4.05
N ARG A 1187 -51.19 3.31 -4.81
CA ARG A 1187 -52.63 3.63 -5.00
C ARG A 1187 -53.04 4.86 -5.81
N ARG A 1188 -53.73 4.57 -6.94
CA ARG A 1188 -55.20 4.71 -7.01
C ARG A 1188 -55.88 3.90 -8.12
N ARG A 1189 -57.11 3.52 -7.79
CA ARG A 1189 -58.07 2.62 -8.46
C ARG A 1189 -58.55 3.10 -9.83
N LYS A 1190 -58.91 2.10 -10.67
CA LYS A 1190 -60.05 2.02 -11.61
C LYS A 1190 -60.87 3.31 -11.79
N VAL A 1191 -61.06 3.74 -13.05
CA VAL A 1191 -62.40 3.96 -13.66
C VAL A 1191 -62.28 3.93 -15.20
N ARG A 1192 -63.09 3.04 -15.78
CA ARG A 1192 -63.57 2.88 -17.18
C ARG A 1192 -62.61 2.40 -18.27
#